data_AF-A0A9J5YF92-F1
#
_entry.id   AF-A0A9J5YF92-F1
#
_cell.length_a   1.000
_cell.length_b   1.000
_cell.length_c   1.000
_cell.angle_alpha   90.00
_cell.angle_beta   90.00
_cell.angle_gamma   90.00
#
_symmetry.space_group_name_H-M   'P 1'
#
loop_
_entity.id
_entity.type
_entity.pdbx_description
1 polymer ?
#
loop_
_entity_poly.entity_id
_entity_poly.type
_entity_poly.pdbx_seq_one_letter_code
_entity_poly.pdbx_strand_id
1 'polypeptide(L)'
;MEIPNSGGSISKRPVRKRIASRNYDENLMDNFIDEQLGGPVRKKIRTKKDLEKETEKEALIALSLGFPIDDLLEEEIKAGVVSELDGKEQNDYIVVRNHILAKWRENVHIWLNKGRIRETVSVEYEHLVAIAYDFLLSNGYINFGVSPSFVSNLPEEPSEGSVIIVGAGLAGLAAARQLMSFGFKVSILEGRHRPGGRVYTEKMGWKGKFAAVDLGGSVITGIHANPLGVLARQLSIPLHKVRDKCPLYKPDGAPVDAVIDSTIELIFNKLLDKVTELRKIVSGLATDVSLGSVLETLRRLYCVAKTKEEKQLLHWHFANLEYANAGCLSELSAAYWDQDDPYEMGGDHCFLAGGNRGMIRALCKGVPIFYGKTVQTIKYGNEGVEVVAGDQLFQADMVLCTVPLGVLKRRSIRFEPELPEKKLEAIDRLGFGLLNKVAMVFPHIFWGEDLDTFGCLNHHSHRRGEYFLFYSYHTVSGGPVLIALVAGDAAQLFESTEPSTLINRVINILKGIYEPKGISVPDPIQSICTKWGSDPFSFGSYSHIRVQSSGSDYDILAENLGGRLFFAGEATIRQHPATMHGAYLSGLREASHISQTMKARQNNPRRTVSKNVGPSNDVLEELFIKPDLAFGKFLFVFDPLTCDSKSLGLMRVTFGRSNDEFNTEEADNMPQHLLNPSLQLYTVVSREQAHELQLVKEENNCKLSELLKGLGLKLVGANGLGVQGHSLAAKIVNARKGRRRSRSCTAKQKAGNSSTQLP
;
A
#
# COMPACT_ATOMS: atom_id res chain seq x y z
N MET A 1 9.12 26.60 -58.07
CA MET A 1 10.53 26.30 -58.38
C MET A 1 11.06 25.33 -57.35
N GLU A 2 11.97 24.50 -57.80
CA GLU A 2 12.48 23.24 -57.24
C GLU A 2 12.99 23.29 -55.79
N ILE A 3 12.94 22.12 -55.14
CA ILE A 3 13.55 21.78 -53.85
C ILE A 3 15.04 21.41 -54.10
N PRO A 4 15.95 21.50 -53.09
CA PRO A 4 16.33 20.25 -52.41
C PRO A 4 16.63 20.34 -50.89
N ASN A 5 16.23 19.26 -50.17
CA ASN A 5 16.89 18.48 -49.08
C ASN A 5 17.61 19.17 -47.90
N SER A 6 17.65 18.65 -46.66
CA SER A 6 17.13 17.43 -45.99
C SER A 6 17.59 17.45 -44.53
N GLY A 7 16.83 16.83 -43.60
CA GLY A 7 17.40 16.23 -42.38
C GLY A 7 16.59 16.46 -41.09
N GLY A 8 15.97 15.41 -40.54
CA GLY A 8 15.42 15.45 -39.18
C GLY A 8 14.34 14.42 -38.86
N SER A 9 14.78 13.25 -38.38
CA SER A 9 14.09 12.20 -37.59
C SER A 9 12.61 12.45 -37.21
N ILE A 10 11.72 11.60 -37.73
CA ILE A 10 10.30 11.53 -37.35
C ILE A 10 10.14 10.43 -36.28
N SER A 11 9.88 10.84 -35.04
CA SER A 11 9.31 9.96 -34.01
C SER A 11 7.83 9.71 -34.32
N LYS A 12 7.49 8.46 -34.63
CA LYS A 12 6.12 8.01 -34.87
C LYS A 12 5.38 7.87 -33.53
N ARG A 13 4.37 8.72 -33.28
CA ARG A 13 3.25 8.42 -32.36
C ARG A 13 1.96 8.32 -33.19
N PRO A 14 1.08 7.33 -32.96
CA PRO A 14 -0.07 7.10 -33.81
C PRO A 14 -1.21 8.08 -33.48
N VAL A 15 -1.78 8.68 -34.53
CA VAL A 15 -3.01 9.48 -34.51
C VAL A 15 -4.24 8.57 -34.57
N ARG A 16 -5.23 8.92 -33.74
CA ARG A 16 -6.69 8.62 -33.75
C ARG A 16 -7.22 7.71 -34.87
N LYS A 17 -7.93 6.65 -34.47
CA LYS A 17 -9.04 6.06 -35.23
C LYS A 17 -10.37 6.32 -34.53
N ARG A 18 -11.30 6.96 -35.24
CA ARG A 18 -12.74 7.01 -34.92
C ARG A 18 -13.33 5.59 -35.03
N ILE A 19 -14.06 5.14 -34.01
CA ILE A 19 -14.91 3.94 -34.08
C ILE A 19 -16.25 4.26 -33.41
N ALA A 20 -17.33 3.78 -34.04
CA ALA A 20 -18.72 4.02 -33.67
C ALA A 20 -19.10 3.51 -32.28
N SER A 21 -20.09 4.15 -31.67
CA SER A 21 -20.75 3.77 -30.42
C SER A 21 -21.17 2.30 -30.41
N ARG A 22 -20.49 1.49 -29.60
CA ARG A 22 -20.98 0.17 -29.17
C ARG A 22 -20.86 0.11 -27.65
N ASN A 23 -21.95 -0.31 -26.99
CA ASN A 23 -21.91 -0.71 -25.59
C ASN A 23 -20.81 -1.76 -25.43
N TYR A 24 -19.97 -1.58 -24.41
CA TYR A 24 -18.88 -2.50 -24.10
C TYR A 24 -19.48 -3.78 -23.50
N ASP A 25 -19.22 -4.91 -24.15
CA ASP A 25 -19.63 -6.24 -23.74
C ASP A 25 -18.36 -7.10 -23.71
N GLU A 26 -17.89 -7.49 -22.52
CA GLU A 26 -16.71 -8.36 -22.38
C GLU A 26 -16.91 -9.73 -23.04
N ASN A 27 -18.16 -10.14 -23.33
CA ASN A 27 -18.39 -11.32 -24.16
C ASN A 27 -17.83 -11.14 -25.59
N LEU A 28 -17.49 -9.93 -26.03
CA LEU A 28 -16.78 -9.70 -27.30
C LEU A 28 -15.27 -9.92 -27.19
N MET A 29 -14.70 -9.79 -26.00
CA MET A 29 -13.34 -10.21 -25.67
C MET A 29 -13.30 -11.74 -25.55
N ASP A 30 -14.33 -12.34 -24.95
CA ASP A 30 -14.53 -13.79 -24.95
C ASP A 30 -14.83 -14.32 -26.36
N ASN A 31 -15.60 -13.62 -27.21
CA ASN A 31 -15.77 -14.00 -28.62
C ASN A 31 -14.49 -13.79 -29.43
N PHE A 32 -13.67 -12.79 -29.13
CA PHE A 32 -12.34 -12.63 -29.76
C PHE A 32 -11.38 -13.75 -29.31
N ILE A 33 -11.54 -14.23 -28.08
CA ILE A 33 -10.81 -15.38 -27.53
C ILE A 33 -11.38 -16.70 -28.09
N ASP A 34 -12.70 -16.85 -28.23
CA ASP A 34 -13.40 -18.04 -28.72
C ASP A 34 -13.30 -18.19 -30.25
N GLU A 35 -13.34 -17.09 -31.01
CA GLU A 35 -13.05 -17.06 -32.46
C GLU A 35 -11.59 -17.41 -32.75
N GLN A 36 -10.67 -17.17 -31.80
CA GLN A 36 -9.26 -17.60 -31.88
C GLN A 36 -9.04 -19.02 -31.34
N LEU A 37 -9.90 -19.53 -30.45
CA LEU A 37 -9.75 -20.85 -29.82
C LEU A 37 -10.41 -21.99 -30.59
N GLY A 38 -11.39 -21.72 -31.46
CA GLY A 38 -12.06 -22.76 -32.22
C GLY A 38 -12.87 -23.72 -31.34
N GLY A 39 -13.99 -24.21 -31.87
CA GLY A 39 -14.85 -25.18 -31.19
C GLY A 39 -14.12 -26.48 -30.75
N PRO A 40 -14.85 -27.41 -30.11
CA PRO A 40 -14.32 -28.38 -29.15
C PRO A 40 -13.06 -29.09 -29.66
N VAL A 41 -12.00 -28.95 -28.85
CA VAL A 41 -10.64 -29.42 -29.13
C VAL A 41 -10.61 -30.94 -29.34
N ARG A 42 -10.52 -31.37 -30.61
CA ARG A 42 -9.78 -32.60 -30.92
C ARG A 42 -8.31 -32.31 -30.65
N LYS A 43 -7.66 -33.11 -29.79
CA LYS A 43 -6.22 -33.03 -29.44
C LYS A 43 -5.36 -32.78 -30.69
N LYS A 44 -5.04 -31.53 -30.98
CA LYS A 44 -4.01 -31.13 -31.95
C LYS A 44 -2.67 -31.11 -31.23
N ILE A 45 -1.65 -31.68 -31.86
CA ILE A 45 -0.26 -31.62 -31.41
C ILE A 45 0.16 -30.14 -31.47
N ARG A 46 0.45 -29.54 -30.30
CA ARG A 46 0.85 -28.13 -30.18
C ARG A 46 2.25 -27.93 -30.77
N THR A 47 2.46 -26.86 -31.54
CA THR A 47 3.79 -26.55 -32.07
C THR A 47 4.61 -25.74 -31.07
N LYS A 48 5.95 -25.74 -31.19
CA LYS A 48 6.84 -24.95 -30.34
C LYS A 48 6.49 -23.45 -30.34
N LYS A 49 6.10 -22.94 -31.51
CA LYS A 49 5.68 -21.54 -31.69
C LYS A 49 4.36 -21.22 -30.96
N ASP A 50 3.47 -22.19 -30.82
CA ASP A 50 2.22 -22.00 -30.07
C ASP A 50 2.49 -21.92 -28.57
N LEU A 51 3.43 -22.73 -28.06
CA LEU A 51 3.88 -22.69 -26.66
C LEU A 51 4.59 -21.38 -26.32
N GLU A 52 5.48 -20.88 -27.20
CA GLU A 52 6.15 -19.59 -27.00
C GLU A 52 5.14 -18.43 -26.88
N LYS A 53 4.12 -18.40 -27.73
CA LYS A 53 3.03 -17.41 -27.65
C LYS A 53 2.18 -17.54 -26.38
N GLU A 54 1.93 -18.76 -25.92
CA GLU A 54 1.21 -19.00 -24.67
C GLU A 54 2.00 -18.42 -23.49
N THR A 55 3.30 -18.72 -23.39
CA THR A 55 4.19 -18.17 -22.36
C THR A 55 4.27 -16.65 -22.40
N GLU A 56 4.36 -16.03 -23.59
CA GLU A 56 4.33 -14.57 -23.73
C GLU A 56 3.02 -13.97 -23.20
N LYS A 57 1.88 -14.60 -23.51
CA LYS A 57 0.57 -14.16 -23.01
C LYS A 57 0.48 -14.27 -21.50
N GLU A 58 0.97 -15.36 -20.92
CA GLU A 58 0.98 -15.58 -19.47
C GLU A 58 1.85 -14.55 -18.75
N ALA A 59 3.02 -14.22 -19.32
CA ALA A 59 3.88 -13.17 -18.81
C ALA A 59 3.23 -11.79 -18.85
N LEU A 60 2.48 -11.46 -19.92
CA LEU A 60 1.72 -10.21 -20.00
C LEU A 60 0.58 -10.15 -18.98
N ILE A 61 -0.09 -11.27 -18.70
CA ILE A 61 -1.09 -11.34 -17.63
C ILE A 61 -0.39 -11.10 -16.28
N ALA A 62 0.72 -11.77 -15.99
CA ALA A 62 1.46 -11.57 -14.75
C ALA A 62 1.95 -10.12 -14.58
N LEU A 63 2.45 -9.51 -15.66
CA LEU A 63 2.80 -8.08 -15.70
C LEU A 63 1.62 -7.19 -15.33
N SER A 64 0.43 -7.48 -15.88
CA SER A 64 -0.77 -6.72 -15.52
C SER A 64 -1.17 -6.88 -14.05
N LEU A 65 -0.67 -7.90 -13.35
CA LEU A 65 -0.90 -8.14 -11.91
C LEU A 65 0.22 -7.60 -11.02
N GLY A 66 1.18 -6.87 -11.59
CA GLY A 66 2.31 -6.29 -10.87
C GLY A 66 3.53 -7.20 -10.77
N PHE A 67 3.54 -8.38 -11.42
CA PHE A 67 4.71 -9.25 -11.43
C PHE A 67 5.62 -8.92 -12.62
N PRO A 68 6.91 -8.63 -12.41
CA PRO A 68 7.83 -8.41 -13.51
C PRO A 68 7.92 -9.65 -14.41
N ILE A 69 8.13 -9.42 -15.72
CA ILE A 69 8.12 -10.47 -16.75
C ILE A 69 9.22 -11.50 -16.50
N ASP A 70 10.39 -11.02 -16.11
CA ASP A 70 11.66 -11.74 -16.09
C ASP A 70 12.40 -11.61 -14.75
N ASP A 71 11.73 -11.08 -13.72
CA ASP A 71 12.30 -10.91 -12.38
C ASP A 71 11.36 -11.42 -11.28
N LEU A 72 11.89 -11.50 -10.06
CA LEU A 72 11.13 -11.79 -8.84
C LEU A 72 10.71 -10.49 -8.15
N LEU A 73 9.57 -10.53 -7.48
CA LEU A 73 9.20 -9.49 -6.51
C LEU A 73 10.11 -9.56 -5.28
N GLU A 74 10.30 -8.42 -4.60
CA GLU A 74 11.00 -8.39 -3.30
C GLU A 74 10.35 -9.35 -2.28
N GLU A 75 9.03 -9.50 -2.34
CA GLU A 75 8.25 -10.40 -1.48
C GLU A 75 8.52 -11.88 -1.80
N GLU A 76 8.73 -12.21 -3.07
CA GLU A 76 9.11 -13.56 -3.52
C GLU A 76 10.53 -13.91 -3.07
N ILE A 77 11.46 -12.97 -3.23
CA ILE A 77 12.84 -13.10 -2.76
C ILE A 77 12.86 -13.32 -1.24
N LYS A 78 12.11 -12.50 -0.49
CA LYS A 78 12.02 -12.60 0.98
C LYS A 78 11.36 -13.91 1.43
N ALA A 79 10.40 -14.43 0.67
CA ALA A 79 9.77 -15.72 0.93
C ALA A 79 10.69 -16.91 0.61
N GLY A 80 11.83 -16.69 -0.07
CA GLY A 80 12.78 -17.74 -0.43
C GLY A 80 12.16 -18.75 -1.40
N VAL A 81 11.41 -18.26 -2.40
CA VAL A 81 10.70 -19.12 -3.37
C VAL A 81 11.64 -19.91 -4.28
N VAL A 82 12.91 -19.51 -4.37
CA VAL A 82 13.99 -20.19 -5.08
C VAL A 82 15.24 -20.24 -4.20
N SER A 83 16.12 -21.20 -4.46
CA SER A 83 17.36 -21.39 -3.69
C SER A 83 18.52 -20.52 -4.19
N GLU A 84 18.53 -20.21 -5.48
CA GLU A 84 19.55 -19.37 -6.14
C GLU A 84 18.89 -18.29 -7.00
N LEU A 85 19.33 -17.04 -6.81
CA LEU A 85 18.89 -15.89 -7.61
C LEU A 85 19.64 -15.83 -8.94
N ASP A 86 19.01 -15.27 -9.97
CA ASP A 86 19.54 -15.10 -11.33
C ASP A 86 19.94 -16.42 -12.02
N GLY A 87 19.40 -17.55 -11.54
CA GLY A 87 19.67 -18.89 -12.03
C GLY A 87 18.54 -19.50 -12.89
N LYS A 88 18.76 -20.74 -13.35
CA LYS A 88 17.74 -21.50 -14.10
C LYS A 88 16.46 -21.72 -13.27
N GLU A 89 16.60 -22.00 -11.98
CA GLU A 89 15.48 -22.22 -11.07
C GLU A 89 14.55 -21.00 -11.01
N GLN A 90 15.12 -19.78 -10.95
CA GLN A 90 14.36 -18.53 -10.99
C GLN A 90 13.55 -18.40 -12.28
N ASN A 91 14.17 -18.64 -13.44
CA ASN A 91 13.47 -18.57 -14.73
C ASN A 91 12.33 -19.60 -14.81
N ASP A 92 12.57 -20.83 -14.37
CA ASP A 92 11.55 -21.88 -14.34
C ASP A 92 10.41 -21.53 -13.36
N TYR A 93 10.74 -20.99 -12.18
CA TYR A 93 9.76 -20.52 -11.20
C TYR A 93 8.88 -19.42 -11.78
N ILE A 94 9.47 -18.42 -12.44
CA ILE A 94 8.76 -17.30 -13.06
C ILE A 94 7.74 -17.81 -14.07
N VAL A 95 8.11 -18.77 -14.92
CA VAL A 95 7.20 -19.37 -15.90
C VAL A 95 6.05 -20.10 -15.18
N VAL A 96 6.34 -20.93 -14.17
CA VAL A 96 5.31 -21.63 -13.40
C VAL A 96 4.37 -20.67 -12.68
N ARG A 97 4.91 -19.62 -12.05
CA ARG A 97 4.18 -18.56 -11.35
C ARG A 97 3.25 -17.82 -12.30
N ASN A 98 3.73 -17.44 -13.48
CA ASN A 98 2.94 -16.78 -14.53
C ASN A 98 1.81 -17.71 -15.02
N HIS A 99 2.10 -18.99 -15.21
CA HIS A 99 1.12 -19.99 -15.63
C HIS A 99 -0.03 -20.13 -14.63
N ILE A 100 0.28 -20.22 -13.33
CA ILE A 100 -0.72 -20.35 -12.25
C ILE A 100 -1.62 -19.10 -12.21
N LEU A 101 -1.03 -17.90 -12.29
CA LEU A 101 -1.78 -16.65 -12.33
C LEU A 101 -2.73 -16.60 -13.53
N ALA A 102 -2.24 -16.94 -14.72
CA ALA A 102 -3.04 -16.97 -15.94
C ALA A 102 -4.17 -17.99 -15.85
N LYS A 103 -3.91 -19.20 -15.34
CA LYS A 103 -4.94 -20.25 -15.17
C LYS A 103 -6.05 -19.85 -14.23
N TRP A 104 -5.73 -19.15 -13.13
CA TRP A 104 -6.78 -18.64 -12.25
C TRP A 104 -7.56 -17.48 -12.90
N ARG A 105 -6.88 -16.57 -13.60
CA ARG A 105 -7.51 -15.42 -14.27
C ARG A 105 -8.42 -15.82 -15.44
N GLU A 106 -8.12 -16.94 -16.09
CA GLU A 106 -8.95 -17.58 -17.11
C GLU A 106 -10.35 -17.92 -16.57
N ASN A 107 -10.44 -18.43 -15.32
CA ASN A 107 -11.72 -18.70 -14.68
C ASN A 107 -11.70 -18.42 -13.18
N VAL A 108 -12.03 -17.18 -12.82
CA VAL A 108 -12.06 -16.68 -11.44
C VAL A 108 -13.23 -17.21 -10.61
N HIS A 109 -14.16 -17.98 -11.19
CA HIS A 109 -15.32 -18.54 -10.49
C HIS A 109 -15.01 -19.87 -9.79
N ILE A 110 -13.93 -20.55 -10.17
CA ILE A 110 -13.56 -21.86 -9.67
C ILE A 110 -12.28 -21.74 -8.83
N TRP A 111 -12.25 -22.43 -7.70
CA TRP A 111 -11.02 -22.59 -6.92
C TRP A 111 -9.97 -23.37 -7.73
N LEU A 112 -8.85 -22.72 -8.02
CA LEU A 112 -7.71 -23.38 -8.65
C LEU A 112 -6.98 -24.20 -7.59
N ASN A 113 -6.87 -25.51 -7.78
CA ASN A 113 -6.12 -26.39 -6.89
C ASN A 113 -4.81 -26.88 -7.55
N LYS A 114 -3.85 -27.35 -6.75
CA LYS A 114 -2.57 -27.88 -7.23
C LYS A 114 -2.75 -29.01 -8.26
N GLY A 115 -3.76 -29.86 -8.10
CA GLY A 115 -4.05 -30.97 -9.02
C GLY A 115 -4.30 -30.50 -10.46
N ARG A 116 -5.10 -29.45 -10.65
CA ARG A 116 -5.38 -28.88 -11.99
C ARG A 116 -4.16 -28.25 -12.65
N ILE A 117 -3.20 -27.75 -11.85
CA ILE A 117 -1.95 -27.19 -12.38
C ILE A 117 -1.01 -28.32 -12.83
N ARG A 118 -0.99 -29.45 -12.12
CA ARG A 118 -0.21 -30.64 -12.50
C ARG A 118 -0.63 -31.29 -13.82
N GLU A 119 -1.86 -31.02 -14.26
CA GLU A 119 -2.35 -31.50 -15.56
C GLU A 119 -1.71 -30.75 -16.73
N THR A 120 -1.17 -29.54 -16.49
CA THR A 120 -0.63 -28.64 -17.52
C THR A 120 0.86 -28.36 -17.38
N VAL A 121 1.49 -28.72 -16.24
CA VAL A 121 2.91 -28.52 -15.96
C VAL A 121 3.64 -29.86 -15.85
N SER A 122 4.85 -29.95 -16.41
CA SER A 122 5.70 -31.16 -16.33
C SER A 122 6.02 -31.54 -14.89
N VAL A 123 6.07 -32.85 -14.61
CA VAL A 123 6.33 -33.43 -13.26
C VAL A 123 7.69 -32.98 -12.70
N GLU A 124 8.65 -32.64 -13.55
CA GLU A 124 9.96 -32.14 -13.13
C GLU A 124 9.88 -30.80 -12.36
N TYR A 125 8.82 -30.00 -12.58
CA TYR A 125 8.59 -28.71 -11.90
C TYR A 125 7.61 -28.81 -10.73
N GLU A 126 7.26 -30.02 -10.26
CA GLU A 126 6.28 -30.24 -9.18
C GLU A 126 6.62 -29.45 -7.90
N HIS A 127 7.90 -29.36 -7.55
CA HIS A 127 8.35 -28.58 -6.39
C HIS A 127 8.12 -27.07 -6.57
N LEU A 128 8.38 -26.52 -7.77
CA LEU A 128 8.11 -25.11 -8.08
C LEU A 128 6.61 -24.83 -8.12
N VAL A 129 5.80 -25.76 -8.64
CA VAL A 129 4.33 -25.65 -8.59
C VAL A 129 3.85 -25.54 -7.15
N ALA A 130 4.37 -26.36 -6.24
CA ALA A 130 4.00 -26.29 -4.83
C ALA A 130 4.37 -24.94 -4.20
N ILE A 131 5.60 -24.46 -4.41
CA ILE A 131 6.10 -23.20 -3.85
C ILE A 131 5.35 -21.99 -4.43
N ALA A 132 5.24 -21.89 -5.76
CA ALA A 132 4.55 -20.80 -6.42
C ALA A 132 3.07 -20.76 -6.04
N TYR A 133 2.40 -21.91 -6.01
CA TYR A 133 1.00 -21.96 -5.59
C TYR A 133 0.82 -21.49 -4.13
N ASP A 134 1.66 -21.97 -3.20
CA ASP A 134 1.53 -21.62 -1.79
C ASP A 134 1.84 -20.14 -1.55
N PHE A 135 2.83 -19.57 -2.26
CA PHE A 135 3.12 -18.14 -2.25
C PHE A 135 1.92 -17.33 -2.78
N LEU A 136 1.41 -17.68 -3.95
CA LEU A 136 0.30 -16.94 -4.59
C LEU A 136 -0.99 -17.03 -3.77
N LEU A 137 -1.30 -18.19 -3.20
CA LEU A 137 -2.48 -18.40 -2.36
C LEU A 137 -2.37 -17.64 -1.04
N SER A 138 -1.24 -17.76 -0.35
CA SER A 138 -1.04 -17.15 0.98
C SER A 138 -1.04 -15.63 0.92
N ASN A 139 -0.56 -15.04 -0.18
CA ASN A 139 -0.55 -13.59 -0.39
C ASN A 139 -1.80 -13.06 -1.11
N GLY A 140 -2.77 -13.93 -1.42
CA GLY A 140 -4.07 -13.51 -1.99
C GLY A 140 -4.01 -13.07 -3.46
N TYR A 141 -3.07 -13.60 -4.25
CA TYR A 141 -3.01 -13.36 -5.70
C TYR A 141 -3.95 -14.27 -6.50
N ILE A 142 -4.29 -15.43 -5.95
CA ILE A 142 -5.25 -16.39 -6.51
C ILE A 142 -6.27 -16.79 -5.45
N ASN A 143 -7.39 -17.37 -5.89
CA ASN A 143 -8.41 -17.95 -5.03
C ASN A 143 -8.98 -17.00 -3.96
N PHE A 144 -9.00 -15.69 -4.23
CA PHE A 144 -9.66 -14.71 -3.38
C PHE A 144 -11.07 -14.37 -3.88
N GLY A 145 -11.84 -13.68 -3.03
CA GLY A 145 -13.06 -13.00 -3.42
C GLY A 145 -14.34 -13.70 -2.94
N VAL A 146 -15.34 -13.76 -3.80
CA VAL A 146 -16.75 -14.01 -3.42
C VAL A 146 -17.42 -15.11 -4.25
N SER A 147 -16.68 -15.86 -5.06
CA SER A 147 -17.26 -16.95 -5.85
C SER A 147 -17.90 -18.02 -4.95
N PRO A 148 -18.92 -18.76 -5.43
CA PRO A 148 -19.46 -19.90 -4.69
C PRO A 148 -18.39 -20.95 -4.35
N SER A 149 -17.44 -21.16 -5.26
CA SER A 149 -16.32 -22.08 -5.07
C SER A 149 -15.38 -21.62 -3.95
N PHE A 150 -15.22 -20.32 -3.71
CA PHE A 150 -14.49 -19.83 -2.54
C PHE A 150 -15.14 -20.32 -1.25
N VAL A 151 -16.47 -20.16 -1.13
CA VAL A 151 -17.21 -20.54 0.09
C VAL A 151 -17.15 -22.04 0.34
N SER A 152 -17.20 -22.87 -0.71
CA SER A 152 -17.12 -24.33 -0.57
C SER A 152 -15.74 -24.84 -0.15
N ASN A 153 -14.69 -24.02 -0.27
CA ASN A 153 -13.32 -24.38 0.13
C ASN A 153 -12.92 -23.75 1.47
N LEU A 154 -13.83 -23.06 2.16
CA LEU A 154 -13.59 -22.61 3.52
C LEU A 154 -13.54 -23.83 4.46
N PRO A 155 -12.62 -23.86 5.45
CA PRO A 155 -12.64 -24.86 6.51
C PRO A 155 -13.99 -24.86 7.26
N GLU A 156 -14.52 -26.05 7.56
CA GLU A 156 -15.80 -26.19 8.29
C GLU A 156 -15.70 -25.66 9.72
N GLU A 157 -14.57 -25.91 10.39
CA GLU A 157 -14.25 -25.40 11.71
C GLU A 157 -12.92 -24.63 11.70
N PRO A 158 -12.80 -23.56 12.52
CA PRO A 158 -11.53 -22.87 12.69
C PRO A 158 -10.47 -23.81 13.29
N SER A 159 -9.31 -23.87 12.66
CA SER A 159 -8.16 -24.69 13.09
C SER A 159 -6.95 -23.85 13.54
N GLU A 160 -6.98 -22.54 13.30
CA GLU A 160 -5.92 -21.59 13.64
C GLU A 160 -6.33 -20.72 14.84
N GLY A 161 -5.65 -19.57 15.02
CA GLY A 161 -5.97 -18.61 16.06
C GLY A 161 -7.23 -17.78 15.81
N SER A 162 -7.49 -16.86 16.71
CA SER A 162 -8.61 -15.91 16.67
C SER A 162 -8.18 -14.50 16.33
N VAL A 163 -8.97 -13.80 15.50
CA VAL A 163 -8.70 -12.43 15.05
C VAL A 163 -9.94 -11.57 15.19
N ILE A 164 -9.81 -10.44 15.89
CA ILE A 164 -10.80 -9.37 15.87
C ILE A 164 -10.42 -8.36 14.79
N ILE A 165 -11.36 -7.97 13.95
CA ILE A 165 -11.17 -6.93 12.94
C ILE A 165 -12.01 -5.72 13.35
N VAL A 166 -11.40 -4.55 13.42
CA VAL A 166 -12.09 -3.28 13.73
C VAL A 166 -12.40 -2.57 12.41
N GLY A 167 -13.69 -2.59 12.03
CA GLY A 167 -14.22 -2.00 10.80
C GLY A 167 -14.61 -3.03 9.73
N ALA A 168 -15.83 -2.95 9.23
CA ALA A 168 -16.38 -3.74 8.13
C ALA A 168 -16.32 -2.97 6.79
N GLY A 169 -15.25 -2.19 6.56
CA GLY A 169 -14.92 -1.61 5.26
C GLY A 169 -14.31 -2.65 4.30
N LEU A 170 -13.95 -2.25 3.08
CA LEU A 170 -13.34 -3.17 2.10
C LEU A 170 -12.10 -3.89 2.64
N ALA A 171 -11.21 -3.19 3.36
CA ALA A 171 -10.01 -3.78 3.95
C ALA A 171 -10.35 -4.88 4.98
N GLY A 172 -11.23 -4.55 5.94
CA GLY A 172 -11.65 -5.51 6.96
C GLY A 172 -12.41 -6.70 6.40
N LEU A 173 -13.27 -6.49 5.40
CA LEU A 173 -14.02 -7.56 4.73
C LEU A 173 -13.09 -8.47 3.90
N ALA A 174 -12.12 -7.90 3.17
CA ALA A 174 -11.13 -8.67 2.42
C ALA A 174 -10.28 -9.54 3.35
N ALA A 175 -9.75 -8.92 4.42
CA ALA A 175 -8.97 -9.61 5.44
C ALA A 175 -9.76 -10.73 6.11
N ALA A 176 -11.02 -10.47 6.49
CA ALA A 176 -11.87 -11.46 7.15
C ALA A 176 -12.04 -12.72 6.31
N ARG A 177 -12.35 -12.55 5.02
CA ARG A 177 -12.55 -13.68 4.12
C ARG A 177 -11.29 -14.49 3.92
N GLN A 178 -10.13 -13.84 3.74
CA GLN A 178 -8.86 -14.55 3.63
C GLN A 178 -8.44 -15.22 4.93
N LEU A 179 -8.61 -14.59 6.07
CA LEU A 179 -8.30 -15.21 7.36
C LEU A 179 -9.19 -16.43 7.61
N MET A 180 -10.48 -16.37 7.25
CA MET A 180 -11.37 -17.52 7.31
C MET A 180 -10.91 -18.64 6.36
N SER A 181 -10.46 -18.33 5.13
CA SER A 181 -9.93 -19.35 4.20
C SER A 181 -8.62 -19.98 4.71
N PHE A 182 -7.87 -19.26 5.53
CA PHE A 182 -6.70 -19.78 6.24
C PHE A 182 -7.04 -20.54 7.53
N GLY A 183 -8.33 -20.65 7.91
CA GLY A 183 -8.77 -21.41 9.10
C GLY A 183 -8.80 -20.61 10.41
N PHE A 184 -8.69 -19.29 10.37
CA PHE A 184 -8.80 -18.45 11.57
C PHE A 184 -10.26 -18.25 12.00
N LYS A 185 -10.48 -18.15 13.31
CA LYS A 185 -11.74 -17.68 13.89
C LYS A 185 -11.79 -16.16 13.81
N VAL A 186 -12.68 -15.62 12.98
CA VAL A 186 -12.75 -14.16 12.72
C VAL A 186 -14.03 -13.55 13.29
N SER A 187 -13.93 -12.32 13.79
CA SER A 187 -15.09 -11.49 14.14
C SER A 187 -14.81 -10.03 13.79
N ILE A 188 -15.76 -9.34 13.17
CA ILE A 188 -15.65 -7.92 12.83
C ILE A 188 -16.51 -7.08 13.78
N LEU A 189 -15.93 -6.02 14.35
CA LEU A 189 -16.64 -4.98 15.10
C LEU A 189 -16.83 -3.76 14.20
N GLU A 190 -18.07 -3.41 13.87
CA GLU A 190 -18.40 -2.28 13.00
C GLU A 190 -19.19 -1.22 13.78
N GLY A 191 -18.69 0.01 13.78
CA GLY A 191 -19.31 1.13 14.49
C GLY A 191 -20.66 1.53 13.90
N ARG A 192 -20.85 1.40 12.59
CA ARG A 192 -22.10 1.71 11.89
C ARG A 192 -23.11 0.56 11.99
N HIS A 193 -24.34 0.84 11.58
CA HIS A 193 -25.39 -0.18 11.36
C HIS A 193 -25.36 -0.79 9.95
N ARG A 194 -24.24 -0.63 9.21
CA ARG A 194 -24.07 -1.13 7.84
C ARG A 194 -22.60 -1.46 7.57
N PRO A 195 -22.31 -2.41 6.65
CA PRO A 195 -20.96 -2.66 6.16
C PRO A 195 -20.55 -1.64 5.08
N GLY A 196 -19.33 -1.80 4.56
CA GLY A 196 -18.77 -1.07 3.42
C GLY A 196 -18.01 0.20 3.79
N GLY A 197 -18.28 0.78 4.97
CA GLY A 197 -17.60 2.00 5.43
C GLY A 197 -17.78 3.15 4.43
N ARG A 198 -16.66 3.57 3.83
CA ARG A 198 -16.59 4.61 2.78
C ARG A 198 -16.98 4.13 1.37
N VAL A 199 -17.23 2.83 1.19
CA VAL A 199 -17.92 2.31 0.00
C VAL A 199 -19.39 2.16 0.35
N TYR A 200 -20.18 3.14 -0.06
CA TYR A 200 -21.56 3.28 0.38
C TYR A 200 -22.49 3.60 -0.79
N THR A 201 -23.33 2.63 -1.11
CA THR A 201 -24.43 2.77 -2.07
C THR A 201 -25.75 2.86 -1.32
N GLU A 202 -26.52 3.90 -1.60
CA GLU A 202 -27.84 4.07 -1.05
C GLU A 202 -28.92 3.77 -2.09
N LYS A 203 -30.03 3.18 -1.62
CA LYS A 203 -31.22 2.97 -2.45
C LYS A 203 -32.10 4.21 -2.38
N MET A 204 -32.14 5.00 -3.45
CA MET A 204 -32.90 6.26 -3.52
C MET A 204 -34.06 6.15 -4.51
N GLY A 205 -35.13 6.92 -4.33
CA GLY A 205 -36.31 6.92 -5.20
C GLY A 205 -37.62 6.74 -4.46
N TRP A 206 -38.71 6.53 -5.19
CA TRP A 206 -40.08 6.54 -4.65
C TRP A 206 -41.01 5.57 -5.40
N LYS A 207 -42.08 5.10 -4.73
CA LYS A 207 -43.16 4.27 -5.33
C LYS A 207 -42.67 3.06 -6.15
N GLY A 208 -41.68 2.33 -5.63
CA GLY A 208 -41.17 1.12 -6.29
C GLY A 208 -40.15 1.37 -7.42
N LYS A 209 -39.94 2.63 -7.82
CA LYS A 209 -38.86 3.01 -8.75
C LYS A 209 -37.67 3.49 -7.95
N PHE A 210 -36.63 2.66 -7.87
CA PHE A 210 -35.45 2.93 -7.07
C PHE A 210 -34.19 2.89 -7.91
N ALA A 211 -33.28 3.81 -7.62
CA ALA A 211 -31.94 3.86 -8.16
C ALA A 211 -30.92 3.51 -7.07
N ALA A 212 -29.82 2.86 -7.47
CA ALA A 212 -28.67 2.62 -6.63
C ALA A 212 -27.65 3.76 -6.81
N VAL A 213 -27.34 4.48 -5.74
CA VAL A 213 -26.54 5.70 -5.81
C VAL A 213 -25.33 5.61 -4.91
N ASP A 214 -24.13 5.65 -5.47
CA ASP A 214 -22.88 5.59 -4.70
C ASP A 214 -22.52 6.95 -4.09
N LEU A 215 -22.76 7.06 -2.79
CA LEU A 215 -22.44 8.22 -1.94
C LEU A 215 -20.97 8.23 -1.48
N GLY A 216 -20.32 7.07 -1.53
CA GLY A 216 -18.89 6.87 -1.20
C GLY A 216 -18.03 6.65 -2.44
N GLY A 217 -17.09 5.70 -2.38
CA GLY A 217 -16.36 5.25 -3.58
C GLY A 217 -17.32 4.77 -4.68
N SER A 218 -17.08 5.20 -5.93
CA SER A 218 -17.98 4.93 -7.07
C SER A 218 -17.28 4.36 -8.29
N VAL A 219 -15.97 4.54 -8.43
CA VAL A 219 -15.23 4.23 -9.65
C VAL A 219 -14.22 3.13 -9.38
N ILE A 220 -14.21 2.11 -10.24
CA ILE A 220 -13.09 1.17 -10.34
C ILE A 220 -12.09 1.79 -11.30
N THR A 221 -10.93 2.19 -10.78
CA THR A 221 -9.85 2.84 -11.54
C THR A 221 -8.95 1.78 -12.17
N GLY A 222 -9.19 1.49 -13.46
CA GLY A 222 -8.47 0.46 -14.19
C GLY A 222 -8.98 -0.94 -13.82
N ILE A 223 -9.06 -1.85 -14.79
CA ILE A 223 -9.67 -3.17 -14.61
C ILE A 223 -8.72 -4.35 -14.81
N HIS A 224 -7.56 -4.17 -15.47
CA HIS A 224 -6.68 -5.29 -15.81
C HIS A 224 -6.04 -5.92 -14.57
N ALA A 225 -5.49 -5.08 -13.68
CA ALA A 225 -4.85 -5.51 -12.42
C ALA A 225 -5.83 -5.59 -11.25
N ASN A 226 -6.98 -4.95 -11.38
CA ASN A 226 -7.77 -4.52 -10.23
C ASN A 226 -8.55 -5.69 -9.63
N PRO A 227 -8.34 -6.02 -8.34
CA PRO A 227 -9.06 -7.12 -7.70
C PRO A 227 -10.58 -6.88 -7.67
N LEU A 228 -11.04 -5.63 -7.72
CA LEU A 228 -12.47 -5.33 -7.77
C LEU A 228 -13.10 -5.72 -9.12
N GLY A 229 -12.33 -5.68 -10.21
CA GLY A 229 -12.75 -6.24 -11.50
C GLY A 229 -12.95 -7.75 -11.45
N VAL A 230 -12.08 -8.47 -10.71
CA VAL A 230 -12.28 -9.91 -10.43
C VAL A 230 -13.58 -10.13 -9.67
N LEU A 231 -13.85 -9.34 -8.62
CA LEU A 231 -15.09 -9.48 -7.85
C LEU A 231 -16.33 -9.21 -8.72
N ALA A 232 -16.26 -8.22 -9.60
CA ALA A 232 -17.33 -7.94 -10.55
C ALA A 232 -17.59 -9.13 -11.48
N ARG A 233 -16.52 -9.73 -12.04
CA ARG A 233 -16.61 -10.97 -12.85
C ARG A 233 -17.21 -12.12 -12.06
N GLN A 234 -16.72 -12.39 -10.85
CA GLN A 234 -17.23 -13.46 -9.96
C GLN A 234 -18.72 -13.33 -9.66
N LEU A 235 -19.23 -12.09 -9.60
CA LEU A 235 -20.64 -11.78 -9.35
C LEU A 235 -21.46 -11.59 -10.64
N SER A 236 -20.82 -11.66 -11.81
CA SER A 236 -21.41 -11.34 -13.11
C SER A 236 -22.09 -9.97 -13.12
N ILE A 237 -21.47 -8.98 -12.46
CA ILE A 237 -21.95 -7.58 -12.46
C ILE A 237 -21.36 -6.87 -13.68
N PRO A 238 -22.20 -6.29 -14.57
CA PRO A 238 -21.71 -5.52 -15.70
C PRO A 238 -20.89 -4.31 -15.26
N LEU A 239 -19.76 -4.11 -15.94
CA LEU A 239 -18.91 -2.93 -15.83
C LEU A 239 -19.27 -1.95 -16.95
N HIS A 240 -19.55 -0.70 -16.58
CA HIS A 240 -19.80 0.37 -17.53
C HIS A 240 -18.56 1.27 -17.61
N LYS A 241 -17.85 1.24 -18.74
CA LYS A 241 -16.76 2.16 -19.02
C LYS A 241 -17.26 3.60 -18.92
N VAL A 242 -16.57 4.41 -18.11
CA VAL A 242 -16.80 5.86 -18.09
C VAL A 242 -16.37 6.44 -19.43
N ARG A 243 -17.29 7.05 -20.17
CA ARG A 243 -17.00 7.66 -21.47
C ARG A 243 -16.08 8.88 -21.31
N ASP A 244 -15.13 9.02 -22.24
CA ASP A 244 -14.14 10.11 -22.27
C ASP A 244 -14.77 11.51 -22.47
N LYS A 245 -15.99 11.57 -22.99
CA LYS A 245 -16.68 12.84 -23.29
C LYS A 245 -17.16 13.51 -22.00
N CYS A 246 -16.51 14.61 -21.65
CA CYS A 246 -16.89 15.49 -20.53
C CYS A 246 -17.03 16.95 -21.01
N PRO A 247 -18.21 17.38 -21.48
CA PRO A 247 -18.40 18.77 -21.89
C PRO A 247 -18.32 19.70 -20.66
N LEU A 248 -17.71 20.87 -20.85
CA LEU A 248 -17.60 21.90 -19.81
C LEU A 248 -18.56 23.06 -20.08
N TYR A 249 -19.16 23.57 -19.02
CA TYR A 249 -20.05 24.73 -19.05
C TYR A 249 -19.48 25.90 -18.26
N LYS A 250 -19.61 27.10 -18.81
CA LYS A 250 -19.28 28.36 -18.14
C LYS A 250 -20.30 28.62 -17.01
N PRO A 251 -20.01 29.55 -16.08
CA PRO A 251 -20.93 29.83 -14.97
C PRO A 251 -22.30 30.37 -15.39
N ASP A 252 -22.42 30.93 -16.60
CA ASP A 252 -23.69 31.38 -17.19
C ASP A 252 -24.45 30.26 -17.92
N GLY A 253 -23.93 29.03 -17.91
CA GLY A 253 -24.51 27.86 -18.56
C GLY A 253 -24.13 27.66 -20.03
N ALA A 254 -23.42 28.60 -20.65
CA ALA A 254 -22.95 28.45 -22.02
C ALA A 254 -21.85 27.36 -22.12
N PRO A 255 -21.79 26.59 -23.22
CA PRO A 255 -20.70 25.63 -23.41
C PRO A 255 -19.35 26.36 -23.54
N VAL A 256 -18.29 25.73 -23.03
CA VAL A 256 -16.91 26.17 -23.27
C VAL A 256 -16.52 25.82 -24.71
N ASP A 257 -15.77 26.71 -25.36
CA ASP A 257 -15.25 26.46 -26.71
C ASP A 257 -14.22 25.31 -26.69
N ALA A 258 -14.38 24.35 -27.60
CA ALA A 258 -13.57 23.14 -27.62
C ALA A 258 -12.07 23.41 -27.87
N VAL A 259 -11.72 24.48 -28.60
CA VAL A 259 -10.32 24.84 -28.86
C VAL A 259 -9.69 25.42 -27.59
N ILE A 260 -10.42 26.28 -26.88
CA ILE A 260 -9.97 26.83 -25.60
C ILE A 260 -9.82 25.71 -24.56
N ASP A 261 -10.80 24.80 -24.51
CA ASP A 261 -10.80 23.62 -23.64
C ASP A 261 -9.51 22.79 -23.81
N SER A 262 -9.27 22.30 -25.02
CA SER A 262 -8.07 21.51 -25.35
C SER A 262 -6.76 22.30 -25.14
N THR A 263 -6.77 23.62 -25.34
CA THR A 263 -5.58 24.45 -25.16
C THR A 263 -5.21 24.58 -23.68
N ILE A 264 -6.19 24.81 -22.81
CA ILE A 264 -5.93 24.96 -21.37
C ILE A 264 -5.65 23.62 -20.71
N GLU A 265 -6.27 22.53 -21.17
CA GLU A 265 -5.90 21.17 -20.77
C GLU A 265 -4.42 20.91 -21.07
N LEU A 266 -3.96 21.23 -22.29
CA LEU A 266 -2.54 21.10 -22.66
C LEU A 266 -1.63 21.98 -21.79
N ILE A 267 -2.05 23.20 -21.47
CA ILE A 267 -1.30 24.10 -20.58
C ILE A 267 -1.20 23.51 -19.18
N PHE A 268 -2.32 23.01 -18.63
CA PHE A 268 -2.36 22.36 -17.32
C PHE A 268 -1.38 21.18 -17.25
N ASN A 269 -1.41 20.28 -18.23
CA ASN A 269 -0.50 19.15 -18.31
C ASN A 269 0.96 19.59 -18.41
N LYS A 270 1.26 20.60 -19.22
CA LYS A 270 2.61 21.18 -19.32
C LYS A 270 3.08 21.82 -18.01
N LEU A 271 2.19 22.42 -17.22
CA LEU A 271 2.55 22.95 -15.91
C LEU A 271 2.94 21.81 -14.96
N LEU A 272 2.22 20.69 -14.96
CA LEU A 272 2.58 19.50 -14.19
C LEU A 272 3.91 18.89 -14.66
N ASP A 273 4.14 18.76 -15.96
CA ASP A 273 5.42 18.31 -16.51
C ASP A 273 6.59 19.18 -15.99
N LYS A 274 6.39 20.49 -15.92
CA LYS A 274 7.38 21.43 -15.39
C LYS A 274 7.58 21.30 -13.89
N VAL A 275 6.56 20.97 -13.11
CA VAL A 275 6.74 20.61 -11.69
C VAL A 275 7.66 19.40 -11.58
N THR A 276 7.45 18.36 -12.40
CA THR A 276 8.26 17.14 -12.41
C THR A 276 9.70 17.42 -12.87
N GLU A 277 9.91 18.27 -13.88
CA GLU A 277 11.25 18.71 -14.28
C GLU A 277 11.97 19.49 -13.16
N LEU A 278 11.27 20.42 -12.51
CA LEU A 278 11.83 21.18 -11.38
C LEU A 278 12.25 20.26 -10.23
N ARG A 279 11.46 19.21 -9.95
CA ARG A 279 11.78 18.19 -8.94
C ARG A 279 13.09 17.45 -9.26
N LYS A 280 13.43 17.27 -10.54
CA LYS A 280 14.68 16.61 -10.98
C LYS A 280 15.89 17.53 -10.90
N ILE A 281 15.71 18.82 -11.19
CA ILE A 281 16.79 19.82 -11.25
C ILE A 281 17.17 20.30 -9.84
N VAL A 282 16.16 20.62 -9.03
CA VAL A 282 16.37 21.00 -7.63
C VAL A 282 16.46 19.71 -6.84
N SER A 283 17.68 19.25 -6.53
CA SER A 283 17.89 18.07 -5.69
C SER A 283 17.14 18.24 -4.37
N GLY A 284 15.98 17.59 -4.27
CA GLY A 284 15.03 17.84 -3.20
C GLY A 284 14.39 19.22 -3.34
N LEU A 285 13.41 19.38 -4.23
CA LEU A 285 12.40 20.43 -4.05
C LEU A 285 11.98 20.37 -2.58
N ALA A 286 12.13 21.48 -1.88
CA ALA A 286 12.06 21.45 -0.42
C ALA A 286 10.71 20.84 0.01
N THR A 287 10.77 19.89 0.94
CA THR A 287 9.62 19.07 1.35
C THR A 287 8.51 19.91 1.98
N ASP A 288 8.77 21.18 2.25
CA ASP A 288 7.88 22.22 2.75
C ASP A 288 7.12 22.99 1.63
N VAL A 289 7.36 22.71 0.35
CA VAL A 289 6.73 23.41 -0.78
C VAL A 289 5.46 22.68 -1.26
N SER A 290 4.36 23.42 -1.36
CA SER A 290 3.08 22.90 -1.86
C SER A 290 2.99 22.91 -3.37
N LEU A 291 2.30 21.93 -3.96
CA LEU A 291 2.06 21.83 -5.40
C LEU A 291 1.37 23.09 -5.94
N GLY A 292 0.39 23.61 -5.21
CA GLY A 292 -0.34 24.82 -5.57
C GLY A 292 0.57 26.05 -5.68
N SER A 293 1.54 26.19 -4.78
CA SER A 293 2.50 27.30 -4.83
C SER A 293 3.39 27.24 -6.07
N VAL A 294 3.84 26.05 -6.47
CA VAL A 294 4.66 25.84 -7.67
C VAL A 294 3.84 26.11 -8.93
N LEU A 295 2.63 25.54 -9.01
CA LEU A 295 1.74 25.74 -10.17
C LEU A 295 1.39 27.21 -10.39
N GLU A 296 1.08 27.97 -9.34
CA GLU A 296 0.80 29.40 -9.45
C GLU A 296 2.04 30.20 -9.85
N THR A 297 3.22 29.82 -9.35
CA THR A 297 4.50 30.43 -9.74
C THR A 297 4.79 30.21 -11.23
N LEU A 298 4.65 28.97 -11.71
CA LEU A 298 4.85 28.61 -13.12
C LEU A 298 3.83 29.29 -14.03
N ARG A 299 2.56 29.35 -13.63
CA ARG A 299 1.50 30.05 -14.36
C ARG A 299 1.86 31.52 -14.58
N ARG A 300 2.36 32.20 -13.54
CA ARG A 300 2.82 33.60 -13.62
C ARG A 300 4.06 33.74 -14.49
N LEU A 301 5.06 32.88 -14.29
CA LEU A 301 6.34 32.91 -15.01
C LEU A 301 6.13 32.76 -16.52
N TYR A 302 5.37 31.75 -16.94
CA TYR A 302 5.08 31.49 -18.35
C TYR A 302 3.95 32.36 -18.91
N CYS A 303 3.35 33.23 -18.09
CA CYS A 303 2.30 34.14 -18.52
C CYS A 303 1.12 33.40 -19.21
N VAL A 304 0.73 32.24 -18.70
CA VAL A 304 -0.37 31.42 -19.26
C VAL A 304 -1.69 31.63 -18.50
N ALA A 305 -2.81 31.29 -19.15
CA ALA A 305 -4.17 31.50 -18.63
C ALA A 305 -4.38 32.94 -18.12
N LYS A 306 -4.39 33.90 -19.04
CA LYS A 306 -4.46 35.34 -18.72
C LYS A 306 -5.89 35.83 -18.66
N THR A 307 -6.71 35.39 -19.61
CA THR A 307 -8.10 35.85 -19.72
C THR A 307 -8.93 35.30 -18.56
N LYS A 308 -10.08 35.93 -18.31
CA LYS A 308 -11.00 35.47 -17.25
C LYS A 308 -11.43 34.03 -17.51
N GLU A 309 -11.81 33.70 -18.74
CA GLU A 309 -12.26 32.37 -19.13
C GLU A 309 -11.16 31.31 -18.99
N GLU A 310 -9.96 31.58 -19.50
CA GLU A 310 -8.81 30.67 -19.38
C GLU A 310 -8.47 30.37 -17.91
N LYS A 311 -8.54 31.37 -17.03
CA LYS A 311 -8.31 31.19 -15.58
C LYS A 311 -9.37 30.31 -14.94
N GLN A 312 -10.63 30.52 -15.28
CA GLN A 312 -11.74 29.72 -14.75
C GLN A 312 -11.60 28.25 -15.18
N LEU A 313 -11.20 28.03 -16.42
CA LEU A 313 -10.95 26.70 -16.97
C LEU A 313 -9.73 26.03 -16.33
N LEU A 314 -8.61 26.75 -16.17
CA LEU A 314 -7.46 26.24 -15.44
C LEU A 314 -7.81 25.89 -13.98
N HIS A 315 -8.63 26.71 -13.32
CA HIS A 315 -9.13 26.41 -11.98
C HIS A 315 -10.05 25.19 -11.93
N TRP A 316 -10.77 24.87 -13.00
CA TRP A 316 -11.53 23.62 -13.09
C TRP A 316 -10.59 22.40 -13.14
N HIS A 317 -9.50 22.46 -13.90
CA HIS A 317 -8.47 21.39 -13.86
C HIS A 317 -7.81 21.28 -12.49
N PHE A 318 -7.54 22.40 -11.81
CA PHE A 318 -7.07 22.39 -10.43
C PHE A 318 -8.08 21.76 -9.48
N ALA A 319 -9.37 22.07 -9.62
CA ALA A 319 -10.42 21.42 -8.85
C ALA A 319 -10.49 19.91 -9.11
N ASN A 320 -10.29 19.48 -10.36
CA ASN A 320 -10.25 18.06 -10.72
C ASN A 320 -9.05 17.35 -10.09
N LEU A 321 -7.90 18.03 -9.98
CA LEU A 321 -6.71 17.52 -9.28
C LEU A 321 -6.93 17.44 -7.76
N GLU A 322 -7.60 18.43 -7.17
CA GLU A 322 -8.01 18.40 -5.76
C GLU A 322 -9.04 17.30 -5.49
N TYR A 323 -9.94 17.03 -6.43
CA TYR A 323 -10.85 15.89 -6.37
C TYR A 323 -10.08 14.57 -6.36
N ALA A 324 -9.14 14.38 -7.29
CA ALA A 324 -8.36 13.14 -7.38
C ALA A 324 -7.61 12.85 -6.06
N ASN A 325 -7.07 13.88 -5.41
CA ASN A 325 -6.31 13.74 -4.17
C ASN A 325 -7.15 13.91 -2.88
N ALA A 326 -8.41 14.37 -2.97
CA ALA A 326 -9.21 14.93 -1.87
C ALA A 326 -8.48 15.99 -1.00
N GLY A 327 -7.35 16.54 -1.44
CA GLY A 327 -6.55 17.53 -0.72
C GLY A 327 -6.49 18.84 -1.48
N CYS A 328 -6.41 19.95 -0.76
CA CYS A 328 -6.22 21.27 -1.38
C CYS A 328 -4.81 21.37 -1.96
N LEU A 329 -4.65 22.00 -3.14
CA LEU A 329 -3.34 22.14 -3.78
C LEU A 329 -2.32 22.88 -2.88
N SER A 330 -2.79 23.73 -1.98
CA SER A 330 -1.97 24.45 -0.99
C SER A 330 -1.35 23.53 0.07
N GLU A 331 -1.85 22.31 0.22
CA GLU A 331 -1.40 21.33 1.21
C GLU A 331 -0.67 20.15 0.55
N LEU A 332 -0.94 19.83 -0.72
CA LEU A 332 -0.29 18.72 -1.42
C LEU A 332 1.23 18.94 -1.56
N SER A 333 2.01 17.90 -1.29
CA SER A 333 3.47 17.95 -1.45
C SER A 333 3.86 18.04 -2.92
N ALA A 334 4.55 19.11 -3.32
CA ALA A 334 5.06 19.22 -4.68
C ALA A 334 6.10 18.11 -5.02
N ALA A 335 6.72 17.51 -4.00
CA ALA A 335 7.72 16.46 -4.16
C ALA A 335 7.13 15.04 -4.29
N TYR A 336 5.95 14.79 -3.72
CA TYR A 336 5.46 13.41 -3.53
C TYR A 336 3.96 13.20 -3.78
N TRP A 337 3.21 14.22 -4.25
CA TRP A 337 1.76 14.10 -4.46
C TRP A 337 1.35 12.97 -5.42
N ASP A 338 2.21 12.65 -6.40
CA ASP A 338 2.05 11.70 -7.50
C ASP A 338 2.92 10.43 -7.33
N GLN A 339 3.31 10.09 -6.10
CA GLN A 339 4.23 8.96 -5.88
C GLN A 339 3.62 7.59 -6.18
N ASP A 340 2.30 7.50 -6.28
CA ASP A 340 1.55 6.31 -6.67
C ASP A 340 1.32 6.17 -8.18
N ASP A 341 1.56 7.23 -8.99
CA ASP A 341 1.40 7.19 -10.45
C ASP A 341 2.09 6.00 -11.14
N PRO A 342 3.32 5.57 -10.76
CA PRO A 342 3.96 4.41 -11.38
C PRO A 342 3.21 3.09 -11.19
N TYR A 343 2.25 3.04 -10.26
CA TYR A 343 1.48 1.86 -9.91
C TYR A 343 0.02 1.96 -10.39
N GLU A 344 -0.31 2.90 -11.27
CA GLU A 344 -1.66 2.99 -11.84
C GLU A 344 -2.06 1.68 -12.52
N MET A 345 -3.28 1.21 -12.23
CA MET A 345 -3.81 -0.01 -12.82
C MET A 345 -4.30 0.26 -14.25
N GLY A 346 -3.81 -0.52 -15.21
CA GLY A 346 -4.23 -0.41 -16.59
C GLY A 346 -5.69 -0.80 -16.85
N GLY A 347 -6.20 -0.39 -18.02
CA GLY A 347 -7.56 -0.64 -18.47
C GLY A 347 -8.50 0.53 -18.19
N ASP A 348 -9.76 0.39 -18.62
CA ASP A 348 -10.74 1.47 -18.51
C ASP A 348 -11.17 1.72 -17.05
N HIS A 349 -11.53 2.97 -16.74
CA HIS A 349 -12.23 3.28 -15.50
C HIS A 349 -13.71 2.93 -15.65
N CYS A 350 -14.28 2.24 -14.66
CA CYS A 350 -15.63 1.69 -14.77
C CYS A 350 -16.51 2.02 -13.56
N PHE A 351 -17.80 2.21 -13.83
CA PHE A 351 -18.86 2.12 -12.84
C PHE A 351 -19.42 0.69 -12.77
N LEU A 352 -19.98 0.31 -11.62
CA LEU A 352 -20.68 -0.96 -11.44
C LEU A 352 -22.19 -0.77 -11.61
N ALA A 353 -22.81 -1.57 -12.47
CA ALA A 353 -24.27 -1.62 -12.55
C ALA A 353 -24.89 -1.98 -11.19
N GLY A 354 -25.86 -1.18 -10.72
CA GLY A 354 -26.48 -1.32 -9.40
C GLY A 354 -25.64 -0.80 -8.23
N GLY A 355 -24.53 -0.10 -8.49
CA GLY A 355 -23.61 0.45 -7.49
C GLY A 355 -22.84 -0.63 -6.71
N ASN A 356 -22.00 -0.18 -5.78
CA ASN A 356 -21.11 -1.09 -5.02
C ASN A 356 -21.82 -2.01 -4.00
N ARG A 357 -23.12 -1.82 -3.73
CA ARG A 357 -23.86 -2.59 -2.71
C ARG A 357 -23.80 -4.10 -2.92
N GLY A 358 -23.92 -4.54 -4.17
CA GLY A 358 -23.90 -5.97 -4.51
C GLY A 358 -22.59 -6.63 -4.10
N MET A 359 -21.47 -5.97 -4.42
CA MET A 359 -20.13 -6.39 -4.05
C MET A 359 -19.93 -6.44 -2.53
N ILE A 360 -20.30 -5.37 -1.81
CA ILE A 360 -20.18 -5.33 -0.35
C ILE A 360 -21.02 -6.43 0.32
N ARG A 361 -22.26 -6.65 -0.15
CA ARG A 361 -23.12 -7.72 0.37
C ARG A 361 -22.50 -9.10 0.15
N ALA A 362 -21.92 -9.34 -1.02
CA ALA A 362 -21.26 -10.60 -1.32
C ALA A 362 -20.06 -10.85 -0.40
N LEU A 363 -19.25 -9.81 -0.13
CA LEU A 363 -18.12 -9.91 0.79
C LEU A 363 -18.56 -10.23 2.24
N CYS A 364 -19.71 -9.70 2.68
CA CYS A 364 -20.25 -9.96 4.02
C CYS A 364 -20.79 -11.39 4.20
N LYS A 365 -21.08 -12.13 3.12
CA LYS A 365 -21.72 -13.45 3.20
C LYS A 365 -20.85 -14.44 3.97
N GLY A 366 -21.37 -14.93 5.10
CA GLY A 366 -20.70 -15.89 5.98
C GLY A 366 -19.73 -15.26 6.99
N VAL A 367 -19.53 -13.94 6.97
CA VAL A 367 -18.60 -13.24 7.88
C VAL A 367 -19.32 -12.83 9.17
N PRO A 368 -18.81 -13.16 10.37
CA PRO A 368 -19.39 -12.71 11.63
C PRO A 368 -19.14 -11.21 11.85
N ILE A 369 -20.17 -10.37 11.67
CA ILE A 369 -20.08 -8.91 11.81
C ILE A 369 -21.03 -8.43 12.91
N PHE A 370 -20.47 -7.71 13.89
CA PHE A 370 -21.21 -7.07 14.98
C PHE A 370 -21.35 -5.58 14.71
N TYR A 371 -22.52 -5.17 14.25
CA TYR A 371 -22.85 -3.77 13.95
C TYR A 371 -23.18 -2.96 15.22
N GLY A 372 -23.05 -1.63 15.12
CA GLY A 372 -23.27 -0.72 16.26
C GLY A 372 -22.25 -0.89 17.39
N LYS A 373 -21.07 -1.45 17.09
CA LYS A 373 -19.98 -1.68 18.05
C LYS A 373 -18.86 -0.68 17.81
N THR A 374 -19.01 0.51 18.39
CA THR A 374 -17.97 1.53 18.38
C THR A 374 -16.83 1.14 19.33
N VAL A 375 -15.70 0.73 18.77
CA VAL A 375 -14.49 0.42 19.54
C VAL A 375 -13.92 1.70 20.15
N GLN A 376 -13.64 1.68 21.45
CA GLN A 376 -13.08 2.81 22.21
C GLN A 376 -11.68 2.51 22.71
N THR A 377 -11.34 1.24 22.94
CA THR A 377 -10.02 0.85 23.45
C THR A 377 -9.56 -0.46 22.81
N ILE A 378 -8.29 -0.52 22.43
CA ILE A 378 -7.60 -1.73 21.97
C ILE A 378 -6.40 -1.95 22.88
N LYS A 379 -6.47 -3.00 23.69
CA LYS A 379 -5.36 -3.46 24.51
C LYS A 379 -4.65 -4.61 23.81
N TYR A 380 -3.33 -4.59 23.80
CA TYR A 380 -2.54 -5.65 23.15
C TYR A 380 -1.27 -5.96 23.94
N GLY A 381 -0.92 -7.24 24.03
CA GLY A 381 0.24 -7.68 24.78
C GLY A 381 0.61 -9.14 24.51
N ASN A 382 1.48 -9.69 25.36
CA ASN A 382 1.98 -11.06 25.17
C ASN A 382 0.88 -12.12 25.29
N GLU A 383 -0.18 -11.85 26.06
CA GLU A 383 -1.30 -12.77 26.30
C GLU A 383 -2.42 -12.68 25.25
N GLY A 384 -2.30 -11.79 24.25
CA GLY A 384 -3.34 -11.59 23.23
C GLY A 384 -3.81 -10.15 23.16
N VAL A 385 -5.07 -9.97 22.79
CA VAL A 385 -5.70 -8.65 22.62
C VAL A 385 -7.06 -8.59 23.31
N GLU A 386 -7.39 -7.40 23.81
CA GLU A 386 -8.72 -7.08 24.34
C GLU A 386 -9.25 -5.82 23.65
N VAL A 387 -10.45 -5.91 23.08
CA VAL A 387 -11.09 -4.81 22.37
C VAL A 387 -12.37 -4.42 23.10
N VAL A 388 -12.43 -3.17 23.56
CA VAL A 388 -13.57 -2.61 24.29
C VAL A 388 -14.45 -1.85 23.32
N ALA A 389 -15.72 -2.24 23.22
CA ALA A 389 -16.73 -1.55 22.42
C ALA A 389 -18.02 -1.36 23.24
N GLY A 390 -18.17 -0.16 23.82
CA GLY A 390 -19.24 0.12 24.78
C GLY A 390 -18.99 -0.57 26.11
N ASP A 391 -19.98 -1.31 26.58
CA ASP A 391 -19.94 -2.14 27.79
C ASP A 391 -19.42 -3.57 27.53
N GLN A 392 -19.02 -3.86 26.29
CA GLN A 392 -18.60 -5.19 25.88
C GLN A 392 -17.09 -5.31 25.68
N LEU A 393 -16.55 -6.43 26.16
CA LEU A 393 -15.17 -6.84 26.00
C LEU A 393 -15.08 -8.00 25.01
N PHE A 394 -14.23 -7.86 24.00
CA PHE A 394 -13.94 -8.91 23.02
C PHE A 394 -12.47 -9.32 23.16
N GLN A 395 -12.19 -10.61 23.23
CA GLN A 395 -10.83 -11.15 23.35
C GLN A 395 -10.46 -12.00 22.14
N ALA A 396 -9.20 -11.91 21.72
CA ALA A 396 -8.65 -12.72 20.64
C ALA A 396 -7.11 -12.84 20.75
N ASP A 397 -6.50 -13.62 19.86
CA ASP A 397 -5.03 -13.70 19.77
C ASP A 397 -4.44 -12.44 19.13
N MET A 398 -5.13 -11.88 18.13
CA MET A 398 -4.67 -10.75 17.33
C MET A 398 -5.83 -9.81 16.98
N VAL A 399 -5.52 -8.55 16.71
CA VAL A 399 -6.46 -7.54 16.24
C VAL A 399 -5.94 -6.88 14.96
N LEU A 400 -6.82 -6.72 13.98
CA LEU A 400 -6.58 -5.94 12.78
C LEU A 400 -7.39 -4.65 12.84
N CYS A 401 -6.71 -3.52 12.95
CA CYS A 401 -7.32 -2.20 12.95
C CYS A 401 -7.47 -1.68 11.51
N THR A 402 -8.70 -1.45 11.06
CA THR A 402 -8.99 -0.93 9.70
C THR A 402 -9.72 0.41 9.69
N VAL A 403 -9.66 1.12 10.82
CA VAL A 403 -10.34 2.41 10.96
C VAL A 403 -9.72 3.46 10.04
N PRO A 404 -10.51 4.41 9.50
CA PRO A 404 -9.97 5.46 8.66
C PRO A 404 -8.90 6.31 9.35
N LEU A 405 -7.96 6.86 8.59
CA LEU A 405 -6.91 7.74 9.11
C LEU A 405 -7.48 8.92 9.91
N GLY A 406 -8.63 9.50 9.48
CA GLY A 406 -9.31 10.55 10.24
C GLY A 406 -9.71 10.14 11.67
N VAL A 407 -10.10 8.87 11.88
CA VAL A 407 -10.40 8.34 13.22
C VAL A 407 -9.14 8.23 14.07
N LEU A 408 -8.02 7.81 13.46
CA LEU A 408 -6.71 7.75 14.13
C LEU A 408 -6.22 9.15 14.52
N LYS A 409 -6.32 10.12 13.61
CA LYS A 409 -5.97 11.53 13.85
C LYS A 409 -6.79 12.17 14.97
N ARG A 410 -8.07 11.78 15.11
CA ARG A 410 -8.93 12.24 16.20
C ARG A 410 -8.63 11.57 17.55
N ARG A 411 -7.79 10.54 17.56
CA ARG A 411 -7.45 9.75 18.76
C ARG A 411 -8.71 9.20 19.46
N SER A 412 -9.74 8.86 18.68
CA SER A 412 -11.02 8.35 19.19
C SER A 412 -10.92 6.94 19.79
N ILE A 413 -9.83 6.22 19.50
CA ILE A 413 -9.53 4.91 20.03
C ILE A 413 -8.28 5.02 20.88
N ARG A 414 -8.37 4.56 22.14
CA ARG A 414 -7.23 4.44 23.04
C ARG A 414 -6.49 3.13 22.76
N PHE A 415 -5.19 3.20 22.54
CA PHE A 415 -4.31 2.03 22.43
C PHE A 415 -3.58 1.80 23.76
N GLU A 416 -3.56 0.57 24.25
CA GLU A 416 -2.85 0.18 25.48
C GLU A 416 -1.94 -1.04 25.22
N PRO A 417 -0.60 -0.88 25.23
CA PRO A 417 0.16 0.37 25.40
C PRO A 417 -0.06 1.38 24.26
N GLU A 418 0.39 2.62 24.45
CA GLU A 418 0.29 3.66 23.43
C GLU A 418 1.05 3.29 22.15
N LEU A 419 0.59 3.82 21.00
CA LEU A 419 1.27 3.63 19.73
C LEU A 419 2.67 4.27 19.76
N PRO A 420 3.68 3.67 19.10
CA PRO A 420 5.01 4.27 19.03
C PRO A 420 4.99 5.67 18.40
N GLU A 421 5.87 6.55 18.87
CA GLU A 421 5.98 7.94 18.42
C GLU A 421 6.09 8.05 16.89
N LYS A 422 6.94 7.23 16.26
CA LYS A 422 7.07 7.15 14.80
C LYS A 422 5.72 6.97 14.07
N LYS A 423 4.82 6.15 14.64
CA LYS A 423 3.49 5.88 14.07
C LYS A 423 2.53 7.04 14.34
N LEU A 424 2.58 7.65 15.53
CA LEU A 424 1.81 8.85 15.84
C LEU A 424 2.17 10.01 14.92
N GLU A 425 3.47 10.25 14.70
CA GLU A 425 3.92 11.28 13.78
C GLU A 425 3.50 11.00 12.34
N ALA A 426 3.54 9.75 11.87
CA ALA A 426 3.06 9.39 10.53
C ALA A 426 1.55 9.64 10.40
N ILE A 427 0.77 9.28 11.43
CA ILE A 427 -0.66 9.60 11.52
C ILE A 427 -0.86 11.11 11.41
N ASP A 428 -0.06 11.93 12.10
CA ASP A 428 -0.17 13.39 12.10
C ASP A 428 0.30 14.00 10.77
N ARG A 429 1.39 13.48 10.18
CA ARG A 429 1.97 13.96 8.92
C ARG A 429 1.12 13.64 7.71
N LEU A 430 0.48 12.48 7.59
CA LEU A 430 -0.36 12.19 6.43
C LEU A 430 -1.54 13.16 6.34
N GLY A 431 -1.91 13.57 5.13
CA GLY A 431 -3.12 14.35 4.89
C GLY A 431 -4.35 13.46 4.93
N PHE A 432 -5.49 14.00 5.37
CA PHE A 432 -6.77 13.31 5.29
C PHE A 432 -7.84 14.26 4.77
N GLY A 433 -8.20 14.04 3.51
CA GLY A 433 -8.91 14.97 2.66
C GLY A 433 -10.43 14.97 2.78
N LEU A 434 -11.06 15.84 2.00
CA LEU A 434 -12.52 15.95 1.90
C LEU A 434 -12.99 16.03 0.45
N LEU A 435 -13.95 15.16 0.15
CA LEU A 435 -14.74 15.12 -1.07
C LEU A 435 -16.17 14.79 -0.67
N ASN A 436 -17.11 15.66 -1.03
CA ASN A 436 -18.54 15.46 -0.81
C ASN A 436 -19.33 15.39 -2.12
N LYS A 437 -20.54 14.88 -2.02
CA LYS A 437 -21.46 14.63 -3.13
C LYS A 437 -22.84 15.17 -2.83
N VAL A 438 -23.49 15.68 -3.85
CA VAL A 438 -24.95 15.89 -3.88
C VAL A 438 -25.55 14.91 -4.86
N ALA A 439 -26.14 13.84 -4.34
CA ALA A 439 -26.87 12.84 -5.10
C ALA A 439 -28.32 13.30 -5.28
N MET A 440 -28.83 13.25 -6.51
CA MET A 440 -30.17 13.71 -6.87
C MET A 440 -30.84 12.70 -7.81
N VAL A 441 -32.03 12.24 -7.42
CA VAL A 441 -32.91 11.41 -8.27
C VAL A 441 -33.99 12.30 -8.86
N PHE A 442 -34.14 12.32 -10.18
CA PHE A 442 -35.12 13.14 -10.89
C PHE A 442 -36.34 12.34 -11.37
N PRO A 443 -37.40 12.98 -11.88
CA PRO A 443 -38.52 12.28 -12.51
C PRO A 443 -38.18 11.64 -13.86
N HIS A 444 -37.26 12.23 -14.62
CA HIS A 444 -36.81 11.77 -15.92
C HIS A 444 -35.41 12.31 -16.23
N ILE A 445 -34.75 11.74 -17.24
CA ILE A 445 -33.44 12.18 -17.71
C ILE A 445 -33.64 13.41 -18.60
N PHE A 446 -33.11 14.56 -18.21
CA PHE A 446 -33.17 15.81 -19.00
C PHE A 446 -31.81 16.24 -19.57
N TRP A 447 -30.72 15.59 -19.14
CA TRP A 447 -29.34 15.95 -19.49
C TRP A 447 -28.76 15.20 -20.69
N GLY A 448 -29.52 14.25 -21.27
CA GLY A 448 -29.07 13.36 -22.34
C GLY A 448 -28.52 12.03 -21.83
N GLU A 449 -28.54 11.02 -22.70
CA GLU A 449 -28.14 9.64 -22.37
C GLU A 449 -26.73 9.27 -22.89
N ASP A 450 -26.10 10.16 -23.65
CA ASP A 450 -24.78 9.96 -24.27
C ASP A 450 -23.61 10.42 -23.37
N LEU A 451 -23.90 11.04 -22.23
CA LEU A 451 -22.90 11.56 -21.29
C LEU A 451 -22.87 10.75 -20.01
N ASP A 452 -21.66 10.42 -19.54
CA ASP A 452 -21.42 9.90 -18.19
C ASP A 452 -20.92 10.99 -17.25
N THR A 453 -20.31 12.05 -17.78
CA THR A 453 -19.80 13.18 -17.01
C THR A 453 -20.01 14.51 -17.74
N PHE A 454 -20.08 15.60 -16.98
CA PHE A 454 -19.94 16.98 -17.49
C PHE A 454 -19.45 17.91 -16.37
N GLY A 455 -18.75 18.97 -16.74
CA GLY A 455 -18.13 19.90 -15.78
C GLY A 455 -18.74 21.30 -15.82
N CYS A 456 -18.60 22.02 -14.72
CA CYS A 456 -19.02 23.42 -14.58
C CYS A 456 -17.86 24.26 -14.05
N LEU A 457 -17.55 25.35 -14.76
CA LEU A 457 -16.58 26.34 -14.32
C LEU A 457 -17.18 27.20 -13.21
N ASN A 458 -16.32 27.74 -12.34
CA ASN A 458 -16.71 28.61 -11.24
C ASN A 458 -16.21 30.05 -11.42
N HIS A 459 -16.93 31.02 -10.85
CA HIS A 459 -16.53 32.44 -10.86
C HIS A 459 -15.33 32.73 -9.96
N HIS A 460 -15.24 32.05 -8.82
CA HIS A 460 -14.29 32.34 -7.78
C HIS A 460 -13.32 31.17 -7.58
N SER A 461 -12.03 31.47 -7.48
CA SER A 461 -10.98 30.48 -7.27
C SER A 461 -11.16 29.66 -5.99
N HIS A 462 -11.59 30.29 -4.89
CA HIS A 462 -11.81 29.63 -3.60
C HIS A 462 -13.05 28.71 -3.59
N ARG A 463 -13.90 28.77 -4.62
CA ARG A 463 -15.06 27.87 -4.83
C ARG A 463 -14.87 26.96 -6.04
N ARG A 464 -13.66 26.86 -6.58
CA ARG A 464 -13.39 26.12 -7.84
C ARG A 464 -13.92 24.68 -7.82
N GLY A 465 -13.85 24.02 -6.66
CA GLY A 465 -14.31 22.65 -6.47
C GLY A 465 -15.79 22.51 -6.13
N GLU A 466 -16.58 23.58 -6.06
CA GLU A 466 -18.01 23.47 -5.75
C GLU A 466 -18.83 23.08 -7.00
N TYR A 467 -19.43 21.88 -6.99
CA TYR A 467 -20.24 21.35 -8.09
C TYR A 467 -19.51 21.38 -9.45
N PHE A 468 -18.19 21.22 -9.41
CA PHE A 468 -17.34 21.39 -10.59
C PHE A 468 -17.49 20.24 -11.60
N LEU A 469 -17.89 19.05 -11.14
CA LEU A 469 -18.05 17.84 -11.96
C LEU A 469 -19.34 17.12 -11.56
N PHE A 470 -20.07 16.65 -12.57
CA PHE A 470 -21.29 15.88 -12.43
C PHE A 470 -21.11 14.48 -13.02
N TYR A 471 -21.64 13.47 -12.33
CA TYR A 471 -21.82 12.13 -12.88
C TYR A 471 -23.26 11.92 -13.31
N SER A 472 -23.42 11.54 -14.57
CA SER A 472 -24.68 11.10 -15.18
C SER A 472 -24.91 9.62 -14.90
N TYR A 473 -25.25 9.31 -13.65
CA TYR A 473 -25.24 7.94 -13.11
C TYR A 473 -26.39 7.04 -13.62
N HIS A 474 -27.22 7.52 -14.54
CA HIS A 474 -28.39 6.79 -15.06
C HIS A 474 -28.07 5.47 -15.77
N THR A 475 -26.89 5.37 -16.41
CA THR A 475 -26.43 4.17 -17.13
C THR A 475 -26.23 2.96 -16.21
N VAL A 476 -25.94 3.20 -14.93
CA VAL A 476 -25.62 2.15 -13.96
C VAL A 476 -26.56 2.11 -12.75
N SER A 477 -27.20 3.21 -12.40
CA SER A 477 -28.01 3.30 -11.18
C SER A 477 -29.39 2.65 -11.30
N GLY A 478 -29.88 2.42 -12.51
CA GLY A 478 -31.25 1.95 -12.76
C GLY A 478 -32.32 3.05 -12.65
N GLY A 479 -31.93 4.32 -12.61
CA GLY A 479 -32.85 5.46 -12.62
C GLY A 479 -32.20 6.80 -13.01
N PRO A 480 -32.98 7.87 -13.18
CA PRO A 480 -32.48 9.20 -13.56
C PRO A 480 -31.73 9.88 -12.41
N VAL A 481 -30.43 9.60 -12.30
CA VAL A 481 -29.57 10.10 -11.21
C VAL A 481 -28.47 11.02 -11.73
N LEU A 482 -28.33 12.19 -11.11
CA LEU A 482 -27.13 13.02 -11.16
C LEU A 482 -26.44 13.06 -9.81
N ILE A 483 -25.11 13.06 -9.83
CA ILE A 483 -24.27 13.27 -8.65
C ILE A 483 -23.35 14.45 -8.91
N ALA A 484 -23.48 15.53 -8.14
CA ALA A 484 -22.57 16.67 -8.22
C ALA A 484 -21.45 16.53 -7.18
N LEU A 485 -20.19 16.74 -7.59
CA LEU A 485 -19.01 16.60 -6.73
C LEU A 485 -18.60 17.94 -6.12
N VAL A 486 -18.10 17.89 -4.88
CA VAL A 486 -17.60 19.06 -4.14
C VAL A 486 -16.23 18.73 -3.54
N ALA A 487 -15.18 19.40 -4.01
CA ALA A 487 -13.78 19.15 -3.65
C ALA A 487 -13.04 20.42 -3.18
N GLY A 488 -11.82 20.25 -2.67
CA GLY A 488 -10.95 21.33 -2.22
C GLY A 488 -11.57 22.17 -1.09
N ASP A 489 -11.24 23.46 -1.02
CA ASP A 489 -11.73 24.38 0.02
C ASP A 489 -13.27 24.44 0.09
N ALA A 490 -13.94 24.26 -1.06
CA ALA A 490 -15.41 24.26 -1.13
C ALA A 490 -16.03 23.11 -0.31
N ALA A 491 -15.36 21.97 -0.19
CA ALA A 491 -15.84 20.82 0.57
C ALA A 491 -15.89 21.11 2.08
N GLN A 492 -15.00 21.98 2.59
CA GLN A 492 -14.99 22.37 4.00
C GLN A 492 -16.21 23.25 4.34
N LEU A 493 -16.48 24.27 3.53
CA LEU A 493 -17.67 25.13 3.70
C LEU A 493 -18.98 24.33 3.50
N PHE A 494 -18.96 23.33 2.62
CA PHE A 494 -20.10 22.47 2.35
C PHE A 494 -20.58 21.73 3.63
N GLU A 495 -19.65 21.25 4.46
CA GLU A 495 -19.96 20.49 5.69
C GLU A 495 -20.83 21.29 6.68
N SER A 496 -20.59 22.60 6.80
CA SER A 496 -21.33 23.50 7.70
C SER A 496 -22.54 24.18 7.07
N THR A 497 -22.79 23.95 5.77
CA THR A 497 -23.94 24.54 5.07
C THR A 497 -25.18 23.65 5.18
N GLU A 498 -26.36 24.29 5.28
CA GLU A 498 -27.65 23.62 5.30
C GLU A 498 -27.95 22.90 3.96
N PRO A 499 -28.42 21.62 3.98
CA PRO A 499 -28.67 20.85 2.77
C PRO A 499 -29.60 21.51 1.76
N SER A 500 -30.65 22.20 2.20
CA SER A 500 -31.59 22.91 1.31
C SER A 500 -30.89 24.00 0.49
N THR A 501 -29.94 24.72 1.10
CA THR A 501 -29.14 25.73 0.40
C THR A 501 -28.24 25.09 -0.65
N LEU A 502 -27.62 23.96 -0.31
CA LEU A 502 -26.73 23.22 -1.21
C LEU A 502 -27.51 22.69 -2.44
N ILE A 503 -28.69 22.10 -2.19
CA ILE A 503 -29.59 21.60 -3.25
C ILE A 503 -30.04 22.76 -4.14
N ASN A 504 -30.49 23.88 -3.57
CA ASN A 504 -30.91 25.04 -4.36
C ASN A 504 -29.77 25.58 -5.25
N ARG A 505 -28.54 25.63 -4.75
CA ARG A 505 -27.38 26.07 -5.55
C ARG A 505 -27.11 25.16 -6.73
N VAL A 506 -27.07 23.84 -6.52
CA VAL A 506 -26.80 22.89 -7.62
C VAL A 506 -27.95 22.85 -8.63
N ILE A 507 -29.20 22.97 -8.19
CA ILE A 507 -30.36 23.05 -9.10
C ILE A 507 -30.31 24.33 -9.94
N ASN A 508 -29.89 25.46 -9.37
CA ASN A 508 -29.73 26.70 -10.13
C ASN A 508 -28.64 26.59 -11.21
N ILE A 509 -27.55 25.86 -10.94
CA ILE A 509 -26.51 25.56 -11.96
C ILE A 509 -27.13 24.75 -13.10
N LEU A 510 -27.86 23.67 -12.77
CA LEU A 510 -28.52 22.84 -13.78
C LEU A 510 -29.53 23.66 -14.60
N LYS A 511 -30.36 24.50 -13.95
CA LYS A 511 -31.30 25.40 -14.65
C LYS A 511 -30.56 26.33 -15.61
N GLY A 512 -29.47 26.95 -15.18
CA GLY A 512 -28.63 27.80 -16.03
C GLY A 512 -28.10 27.07 -17.27
N ILE A 513 -27.81 25.78 -17.19
CA ILE A 513 -27.30 24.99 -18.33
C ILE A 513 -28.40 24.55 -19.29
N TYR A 514 -29.56 24.16 -18.77
CA TYR A 514 -30.59 23.43 -19.55
C TYR A 514 -31.79 24.29 -19.93
N GLU A 515 -32.23 25.24 -19.11
CA GLU A 515 -33.39 26.09 -19.44
C GLU A 515 -33.14 26.99 -20.66
N PRO A 516 -31.95 27.59 -20.88
CA PRO A 516 -31.66 28.32 -22.12
C PRO A 516 -31.71 27.45 -23.39
N LYS A 517 -31.63 26.12 -23.25
CA LYS A 517 -31.77 25.16 -24.35
C LYS A 517 -33.22 24.72 -24.56
N GLY A 518 -34.18 25.32 -23.85
CA GLY A 518 -35.60 24.94 -23.87
C GLY A 518 -35.91 23.67 -23.08
N ILE A 519 -34.99 23.21 -22.22
CA ILE A 519 -35.16 22.00 -21.42
C ILE A 519 -35.50 22.40 -19.98
N SER A 520 -36.71 22.09 -19.54
CA SER A 520 -37.13 22.35 -18.16
C SER A 520 -36.42 21.41 -17.18
N VAL A 521 -35.82 21.97 -16.12
CA VAL A 521 -35.18 21.18 -15.05
C VAL A 521 -36.20 20.95 -13.93
N PRO A 522 -36.67 19.71 -13.72
CA PRO A 522 -37.62 19.40 -12.66
C PRO A 522 -36.93 19.40 -11.29
N ASP A 523 -37.71 19.54 -10.23
CA ASP A 523 -37.22 19.30 -8.88
C ASP A 523 -36.85 17.82 -8.67
N PRO A 524 -35.81 17.52 -7.90
CA PRO A 524 -35.43 16.14 -7.60
C PRO A 524 -36.50 15.49 -6.71
N ILE A 525 -36.84 14.24 -7.00
CA ILE A 525 -37.72 13.38 -6.18
C ILE A 525 -37.10 13.15 -4.81
N GLN A 526 -35.78 12.93 -4.78
CA GLN A 526 -35.02 12.73 -3.57
C GLN A 526 -33.60 13.24 -3.78
N SER A 527 -33.01 13.82 -2.74
CA SER A 527 -31.62 14.25 -2.74
C SER A 527 -30.92 13.91 -1.42
N ILE A 528 -29.61 13.71 -1.49
CA ILE A 528 -28.74 13.47 -0.33
C ILE A 528 -27.46 14.28 -0.53
N CYS A 529 -27.06 15.05 0.48
CA CYS A 529 -25.75 15.68 0.58
C CYS A 529 -24.89 14.87 1.54
N THR A 530 -23.73 14.38 1.09
CA THR A 530 -22.80 13.67 1.98
C THR A 530 -22.04 14.65 2.87
N LYS A 531 -21.70 14.21 4.08
CA LYS A 531 -20.91 15.00 5.05
C LYS A 531 -19.83 14.12 5.68
N TRP A 532 -18.84 13.72 4.87
CA TRP A 532 -17.80 12.77 5.28
C TRP A 532 -16.86 13.32 6.36
N GLY A 533 -16.66 14.63 6.42
CA GLY A 533 -15.84 15.30 7.44
C GLY A 533 -16.49 15.30 8.82
N SER A 534 -17.81 15.43 8.87
CA SER A 534 -18.59 15.39 10.11
C SER A 534 -18.97 13.96 10.54
N ASP A 535 -18.73 12.96 9.69
CA ASP A 535 -19.03 11.56 9.98
C ASP A 535 -18.06 11.00 11.05
N PRO A 536 -18.56 10.56 12.23
CA PRO A 536 -17.70 10.15 13.36
C PRO A 536 -16.94 8.85 13.11
N PHE A 537 -17.30 8.09 12.07
CA PHE A 537 -16.62 6.85 11.68
C PHE A 537 -15.69 7.05 10.48
N SER A 538 -15.45 8.30 10.06
CA SER A 538 -14.56 8.62 8.95
C SER A 538 -13.69 9.84 9.24
N PHE A 539 -14.30 10.97 9.61
CA PHE A 539 -13.68 12.29 9.76
C PHE A 539 -12.96 12.79 8.49
N GLY A 540 -13.49 12.43 7.33
CA GLY A 540 -12.90 12.75 6.03
C GLY A 540 -13.17 11.70 4.98
N SER A 541 -12.64 11.91 3.78
CA SER A 541 -12.86 11.07 2.61
C SER A 541 -11.72 10.06 2.43
N TYR A 542 -10.49 10.48 2.14
CA TYR A 542 -9.34 9.60 1.94
C TYR A 542 -8.00 10.34 2.12
N SER A 543 -6.91 9.60 2.29
CA SER A 543 -5.60 10.20 2.57
C SER A 543 -4.94 10.81 1.34
N HIS A 544 -4.01 11.75 1.57
CA HIS A 544 -3.12 12.29 0.56
C HIS A 544 -1.76 12.64 1.18
N ILE A 545 -0.76 12.87 0.34
CA ILE A 545 0.56 13.29 0.81
C ILE A 545 0.60 14.81 0.90
N ARG A 546 0.53 15.32 2.13
CA ARG A 546 0.74 16.74 2.38
C ARG A 546 2.22 17.09 2.37
N VAL A 547 2.50 18.38 2.29
CA VAL A 547 3.77 19.00 2.62
C VAL A 547 4.35 18.39 3.92
N GLN A 548 5.66 18.09 3.92
CA GLN A 548 6.41 17.37 4.98
C GLN A 548 6.07 15.88 5.17
N SER A 549 5.18 15.31 4.38
CA SER A 549 4.92 13.86 4.36
C SER A 549 5.54 13.22 3.10
N SER A 550 5.61 11.89 3.08
CA SER A 550 6.02 11.12 1.90
C SER A 550 5.36 9.74 1.89
N GLY A 551 5.59 8.99 0.81
CA GLY A 551 5.12 7.61 0.69
C GLY A 551 5.48 6.70 1.88
N SER A 552 6.60 6.96 2.57
CA SER A 552 7.03 6.16 3.72
C SER A 552 6.07 6.23 4.91
N ASP A 553 5.28 7.29 5.04
CA ASP A 553 4.31 7.39 6.14
C ASP A 553 3.19 6.34 6.00
N TYR A 554 2.83 5.95 4.77
CA TYR A 554 1.93 4.81 4.52
C TYR A 554 2.54 3.49 5.00
N ASP A 555 3.83 3.29 4.72
CA ASP A 555 4.57 2.08 5.14
C ASP A 555 4.66 2.01 6.67
N ILE A 556 4.98 3.13 7.34
CA ILE A 556 5.01 3.25 8.81
C ILE A 556 3.64 2.93 9.41
N LEU A 557 2.57 3.45 8.80
CA LEU A 557 1.23 3.20 9.30
C LEU A 557 0.82 1.73 9.15
N ALA A 558 1.34 1.02 8.15
CA ALA A 558 1.12 -0.42 7.95
C ALA A 558 1.89 -1.32 8.94
N GLU A 559 2.97 -0.84 9.56
CA GLU A 559 3.80 -1.65 10.49
C GLU A 559 2.95 -2.29 11.61
N ASN A 560 3.06 -3.60 11.83
CA ASN A 560 2.39 -4.27 12.95
C ASN A 560 3.13 -4.06 14.27
N LEU A 561 2.42 -4.18 15.39
CA LEU A 561 2.96 -4.02 16.74
C LEU A 561 2.89 -5.33 17.51
N GLY A 562 4.06 -5.85 17.88
CA GLY A 562 4.23 -7.05 18.70
C GLY A 562 3.66 -8.34 18.07
N GLY A 563 3.37 -8.36 16.76
CA GLY A 563 2.62 -9.45 16.12
C GLY A 563 1.24 -9.67 16.75
N ARG A 564 0.63 -8.60 17.29
CA ARG A 564 -0.68 -8.64 17.97
C ARG A 564 -1.63 -7.62 17.38
N LEU A 565 -1.17 -6.40 17.12
CA LEU A 565 -1.95 -5.32 16.52
C LEU A 565 -1.44 -5.04 15.10
N PHE A 566 -2.32 -5.24 14.12
CA PHE A 566 -2.06 -5.05 12.69
C PHE A 566 -2.88 -3.88 12.14
N PHE A 567 -2.49 -3.32 11.00
CA PHE A 567 -3.15 -2.17 10.38
C PHE A 567 -3.38 -2.42 8.88
N ALA A 568 -4.64 -2.27 8.45
CA ALA A 568 -5.02 -2.27 7.04
C ALA A 568 -5.93 -1.06 6.75
N GLY A 569 -6.21 -0.82 5.48
CA GLY A 569 -6.97 0.32 4.99
C GLY A 569 -6.21 1.07 3.92
N GLU A 570 -6.91 1.94 3.19
CA GLU A 570 -6.32 2.74 2.11
C GLU A 570 -5.14 3.61 2.56
N ALA A 571 -5.12 4.06 3.81
CA ALA A 571 -4.01 4.81 4.38
C ALA A 571 -2.81 3.93 4.83
N THR A 572 -2.78 2.65 4.47
CA THR A 572 -1.70 1.72 4.84
C THR A 572 -1.02 1.08 3.63
N ILE A 573 -1.32 1.53 2.41
CA ILE A 573 -0.80 0.93 1.17
C ILE A 573 -0.24 2.03 0.28
N ARG A 574 1.10 2.10 0.23
CA ARG A 574 1.82 3.15 -0.48
C ARG A 574 1.59 3.16 -1.98
N GLN A 575 1.45 1.99 -2.60
CA GLN A 575 1.31 1.88 -4.06
C GLN A 575 -0.09 2.27 -4.55
N HIS A 576 -1.12 2.15 -3.70
CA HIS A 576 -2.51 2.38 -4.08
C HIS A 576 -3.31 3.11 -2.98
N PRO A 577 -2.82 4.23 -2.43
CA PRO A 577 -3.52 4.94 -1.39
C PRO A 577 -4.87 5.48 -1.89
N ALA A 578 -5.75 5.95 -1.01
CA ALA A 578 -7.00 6.64 -1.38
C ALA A 578 -8.02 5.85 -2.22
N THR A 579 -7.78 4.58 -2.52
CA THR A 579 -8.59 3.81 -3.46
C THR A 579 -9.35 2.66 -2.80
N MET A 580 -10.46 2.24 -3.44
CA MET A 580 -11.20 1.05 -3.02
C MET A 580 -10.34 -0.22 -3.14
N HIS A 581 -9.56 -0.33 -4.22
CA HIS A 581 -8.73 -1.50 -4.47
C HIS A 581 -7.51 -1.55 -3.55
N GLY A 582 -6.90 -0.40 -3.21
CA GLY A 582 -5.85 -0.34 -2.20
C GLY A 582 -6.33 -0.79 -0.83
N ALA A 583 -7.53 -0.34 -0.40
CA ALA A 583 -8.14 -0.86 0.83
C ALA A 583 -8.31 -2.39 0.76
N TYR A 584 -8.85 -2.92 -0.33
CA TYR A 584 -9.02 -4.37 -0.50
C TYR A 584 -7.68 -5.12 -0.43
N LEU A 585 -6.67 -4.68 -1.18
CA LEU A 585 -5.32 -5.26 -1.21
C LEU A 585 -4.64 -5.23 0.16
N SER A 586 -4.73 -4.11 0.90
CA SER A 586 -4.18 -4.03 2.25
C SER A 586 -4.80 -5.05 3.22
N GLY A 587 -6.07 -5.41 3.02
CA GLY A 587 -6.73 -6.46 3.78
C GLY A 587 -6.17 -7.86 3.48
N LEU A 588 -5.91 -8.15 2.19
CA LEU A 588 -5.26 -9.40 1.79
C LEU A 588 -3.83 -9.50 2.35
N ARG A 589 -3.06 -8.39 2.27
CA ARG A 589 -1.71 -8.29 2.82
C ARG A 589 -1.69 -8.62 4.31
N GLU A 590 -2.54 -7.98 5.11
CA GLU A 590 -2.56 -8.22 6.55
C GLU A 590 -3.07 -9.63 6.91
N ALA A 591 -3.97 -10.22 6.12
CA ALA A 591 -4.34 -11.63 6.31
C ALA A 591 -3.14 -12.58 6.13
N SER A 592 -2.29 -12.33 5.11
CA SER A 592 -1.04 -13.07 4.91
C SER A 592 -0.08 -12.86 6.08
N HIS A 593 0.16 -11.61 6.48
CA HIS A 593 1.06 -11.28 7.60
C HIS A 593 0.61 -11.91 8.93
N ILE A 594 -0.68 -11.91 9.23
CA ILE A 594 -1.26 -12.55 10.42
C ILE A 594 -1.02 -14.07 10.38
N SER A 595 -1.29 -14.71 9.24
CA SER A 595 -1.05 -16.14 9.05
C SER A 595 0.42 -16.52 9.25
N GLN A 596 1.34 -15.77 8.64
CA GLN A 596 2.78 -15.98 8.79
C GLN A 596 3.25 -15.77 10.23
N THR A 597 2.73 -14.74 10.92
CA THR A 597 3.05 -14.46 12.32
C THR A 597 2.60 -15.60 13.24
N MET A 598 1.41 -16.15 12.99
CA MET A 598 0.89 -17.29 13.77
C MET A 598 1.76 -18.54 13.58
N LYS A 599 2.09 -18.88 12.33
CA LYS A 599 2.97 -20.02 12.01
C LYS A 599 4.36 -19.87 12.65
N ALA A 600 4.92 -18.65 12.63
CA ALA A 600 6.20 -18.37 13.27
C ALA A 600 6.16 -18.58 14.80
N ARG A 601 5.02 -18.27 15.45
CA ARG A 601 4.80 -18.53 16.89
C ARG A 601 4.64 -20.00 17.21
N GLN A 602 3.83 -20.74 16.44
CA GLN A 602 3.62 -22.18 16.62
C GLN A 602 4.93 -22.96 16.46
N ASN A 603 5.77 -22.58 15.50
CA ASN A 603 7.06 -23.23 15.25
C ASN A 603 8.17 -22.86 16.25
N ASN A 604 7.99 -21.81 17.06
CA ASN A 604 8.97 -21.36 18.06
C ASN A 604 8.32 -20.98 19.41
N PRO A 605 7.66 -21.90 20.13
CA PRO A 605 6.91 -21.60 21.36
C PRO A 605 7.79 -21.10 22.52
N ARG A 606 9.12 -21.33 22.46
CA ARG A 606 10.09 -20.92 23.49
C ARG A 606 10.83 -19.61 23.19
N ARG A 607 10.47 -18.89 22.12
CA ARG A 607 11.22 -17.71 21.66
C ARG A 607 10.47 -16.38 21.66
N THR A 608 9.21 -16.37 22.09
CA THR A 608 8.42 -15.15 22.28
C THR A 608 8.61 -14.55 23.68
N VAL A 609 9.86 -14.20 23.98
CA VAL A 609 10.11 -12.92 24.65
C VAL A 609 10.31 -11.96 23.50
N SER A 610 9.29 -11.17 23.13
CA SER A 610 9.52 -10.13 22.14
C SER A 610 10.56 -9.18 22.73
N LYS A 611 11.76 -9.21 22.15
CA LYS A 611 12.70 -8.12 22.28
C LYS A 611 11.97 -6.87 21.84
N ASN A 612 11.83 -5.93 22.78
CA ASN A 612 11.50 -4.55 22.49
C ASN A 612 12.38 -4.06 21.33
N VAL A 613 11.82 -3.14 20.56
CA VAL A 613 12.49 -2.41 19.49
C VAL A 613 13.79 -1.77 20.02
N GLY A 614 14.92 -2.42 19.71
CA GLY A 614 16.31 -1.92 19.61
C GLY A 614 17.19 -1.82 20.88
N PRO A 615 18.54 -1.97 20.80
CA PRO A 615 19.38 -2.40 19.66
C PRO A 615 20.37 -3.55 20.01
N SER A 616 21.08 -3.99 18.98
CA SER A 616 22.24 -4.89 18.90
C SER A 616 23.45 -4.59 19.81
N ASN A 617 23.31 -3.83 20.90
CA ASN A 617 24.43 -3.49 21.79
C ASN A 617 24.76 -4.61 22.78
N ASP A 618 23.77 -5.26 23.39
CA ASP A 618 24.02 -6.24 24.46
C ASP A 618 24.87 -7.44 24.00
N VAL A 619 24.72 -7.84 22.73
CA VAL A 619 25.47 -8.95 22.13
C VAL A 619 26.93 -8.57 21.89
N LEU A 620 27.18 -7.34 21.43
CA LEU A 620 28.53 -6.85 21.21
C LEU A 620 29.22 -6.62 22.55
N GLU A 621 28.54 -6.04 23.54
CA GLU A 621 29.08 -5.92 24.89
C GLU A 621 29.41 -7.30 25.49
N GLU A 622 28.51 -8.30 25.40
CA GLU A 622 28.78 -9.67 25.87
C GLU A 622 30.03 -10.30 25.21
N LEU A 623 30.23 -10.07 23.90
CA LEU A 623 31.36 -10.61 23.16
C LEU A 623 32.71 -10.04 23.62
N PHE A 624 32.76 -8.72 23.85
CA PHE A 624 34.00 -8.01 24.19
C PHE A 624 34.32 -7.99 25.70
N ILE A 625 33.48 -8.57 26.57
CA ILE A 625 33.83 -8.85 27.99
C ILE A 625 35.08 -9.74 28.06
N LYS A 626 35.23 -10.70 27.13
CA LYS A 626 36.41 -11.57 27.01
C LYS A 626 36.92 -11.57 25.56
N PRO A 627 37.79 -10.63 25.17
CA PRO A 627 38.37 -10.60 23.83
C PRO A 627 39.33 -11.78 23.64
N ASP A 628 39.50 -12.21 22.39
CA ASP A 628 40.51 -13.21 22.01
C ASP A 628 41.91 -12.57 21.85
N LEU A 629 41.96 -11.29 21.51
CA LEU A 629 43.18 -10.48 21.42
C LEU A 629 42.86 -9.04 21.86
N ALA A 630 43.75 -8.40 22.61
CA ALA A 630 43.60 -7.02 23.07
C ALA A 630 44.94 -6.32 23.16
N PHE A 631 45.01 -5.08 22.66
CA PHE A 631 46.16 -4.19 22.85
C PHE A 631 45.73 -2.73 22.79
N GLY A 632 46.11 -1.95 23.80
CA GLY A 632 45.70 -0.55 23.93
C GLY A 632 44.18 -0.40 23.89
N LYS A 633 43.68 0.45 22.98
CA LYS A 633 42.24 0.71 22.79
C LYS A 633 41.54 -0.30 21.87
N PHE A 634 42.26 -1.32 21.37
CA PHE A 634 41.77 -2.26 20.35
C PHE A 634 41.49 -3.63 20.97
N LEU A 635 40.27 -4.13 20.78
CA LEU A 635 39.81 -5.42 21.27
C LEU A 635 39.31 -6.25 20.07
N PHE A 636 39.62 -7.53 20.03
CA PHE A 636 39.27 -8.42 18.91
C PHE A 636 38.61 -9.70 19.41
N VAL A 637 37.60 -10.15 18.66
CA VAL A 637 36.84 -11.37 18.95
C VAL A 637 36.67 -12.15 17.65
N PHE A 638 37.01 -13.43 17.67
CA PHE A 638 37.01 -14.31 16.51
C PHE A 638 36.18 -15.57 16.78
N ASP A 639 35.81 -16.26 15.69
CA ASP A 639 35.15 -17.56 15.80
C ASP A 639 36.12 -18.61 16.38
N PRO A 640 35.84 -19.21 17.55
CA PRO A 640 36.73 -20.19 18.17
C PRO A 640 36.75 -21.54 17.45
N LEU A 641 35.87 -21.77 16.47
CA LEU A 641 35.79 -23.00 15.69
C LEU A 641 36.73 -23.01 14.47
N THR A 642 37.33 -21.86 14.14
CA THR A 642 38.32 -21.75 13.06
C THR A 642 39.58 -21.00 13.51
N CYS A 643 40.72 -21.51 13.07
CA CYS A 643 42.03 -20.88 13.25
C CYS A 643 42.62 -20.35 11.92
N ASP A 644 41.81 -20.29 10.86
CA ASP A 644 42.23 -19.79 9.54
C ASP A 644 42.63 -18.31 9.64
N SER A 645 43.79 -17.94 9.11
CA SER A 645 44.31 -16.56 9.13
C SER A 645 43.37 -15.59 8.40
N LYS A 646 42.64 -16.07 7.40
CA LYS A 646 41.65 -15.28 6.65
C LYS A 646 40.28 -15.21 7.31
N SER A 647 40.07 -15.91 8.42
CA SER A 647 38.77 -15.88 9.11
C SER A 647 38.47 -14.49 9.67
N LEU A 648 37.24 -14.05 9.43
CA LEU A 648 36.76 -12.75 9.90
C LEU A 648 36.41 -12.80 11.39
N GLY A 649 36.71 -11.72 12.08
CA GLY A 649 36.30 -11.41 13.43
C GLY A 649 35.80 -9.98 13.54
N LEU A 650 35.43 -9.61 14.76
CA LEU A 650 34.99 -8.26 15.09
C LEU A 650 36.07 -7.57 15.90
N MET A 651 36.32 -6.31 15.58
CA MET A 651 37.17 -5.43 16.35
C MET A 651 36.34 -4.30 16.96
N ARG A 652 36.65 -3.94 18.21
CA ARG A 652 36.14 -2.76 18.91
C ARG A 652 37.29 -1.81 19.25
N VAL A 653 37.08 -0.51 19.00
CA VAL A 653 37.98 0.57 19.42
C VAL A 653 37.22 1.55 20.32
N THR A 654 37.78 1.83 21.49
CA THR A 654 37.16 2.74 22.46
C THR A 654 37.86 4.10 22.47
N PHE A 655 37.11 5.16 22.20
CA PHE A 655 37.54 6.56 22.24
C PHE A 655 36.95 7.25 23.47
N GLY A 656 37.81 7.88 24.27
CA GLY A 656 37.44 8.53 25.53
C GLY A 656 38.67 8.75 26.39
N ARG A 657 38.56 9.65 27.38
CA ARG A 657 39.63 9.91 28.36
C ARG A 657 39.87 8.62 29.17
N SER A 658 41.10 8.13 29.19
CA SER A 658 41.51 7.02 30.05
C SER A 658 41.42 7.46 31.52
N ASN A 659 41.02 6.55 32.41
CA ASN A 659 40.95 6.78 33.86
C ASN A 659 42.33 7.02 34.54
N ASP A 660 43.42 7.13 33.77
CA ASP A 660 44.75 7.48 34.28
C ASP A 660 44.97 9.01 34.40
N GLU A 661 43.97 9.85 34.08
CA GLU A 661 44.06 11.32 34.14
C GLU A 661 43.01 11.98 35.07
N PHE A 662 42.74 11.39 36.24
CA PHE A 662 42.01 12.09 37.31
C PHE A 662 42.83 12.10 38.61
N ASN A 663 43.31 13.30 38.97
CA ASN A 663 43.81 13.60 40.31
C ASN A 663 42.63 13.60 41.30
N THR A 664 42.86 13.02 42.47
CA THR A 664 41.89 12.58 43.47
C THR A 664 41.17 13.66 44.28
N GLU A 665 41.04 14.90 43.80
CA GLU A 665 40.52 15.99 44.65
C GLU A 665 39.26 16.72 44.15
N GLU A 666 38.69 16.38 42.99
CA GLU A 666 37.50 17.07 42.46
C GLU A 666 36.31 16.15 42.10
N ALA A 667 36.28 14.91 42.61
CA ALA A 667 35.22 13.94 42.30
C ALA A 667 33.97 14.02 43.22
N ASP A 668 34.04 14.75 44.34
CA ASP A 668 32.99 14.69 45.37
C ASP A 668 31.83 15.69 45.19
N ASN A 669 31.80 16.48 44.11
CA ASN A 669 30.77 17.52 43.94
C ASN A 669 30.20 17.65 42.52
N MET A 670 29.97 16.54 41.80
CA MET A 670 29.26 16.58 40.51
C MET A 670 28.14 15.51 40.39
N PRO A 671 26.95 15.86 39.87
CA PRO A 671 25.84 14.92 39.73
C PRO A 671 26.16 13.79 38.74
N GLN A 672 25.85 12.54 39.14
CA GLN A 672 26.22 11.27 38.47
C GLN A 672 25.71 11.07 37.02
N HIS A 673 24.97 12.02 36.45
CA HIS A 673 24.45 11.94 35.07
C HIS A 673 25.39 12.55 34.00
N LEU A 674 26.55 13.11 34.38
CA LEU A 674 27.53 13.73 33.46
C LEU A 674 28.87 12.99 33.34
N LEU A 675 28.95 11.71 33.75
CA LEU A 675 30.09 10.85 33.44
C LEU A 675 30.02 10.40 31.97
N ASN A 676 30.82 11.07 31.13
CA ASN A 676 30.97 10.87 29.67
C ASN A 676 30.88 9.39 29.21
N PRO A 677 30.01 9.02 28.25
CA PRO A 677 30.06 7.72 27.62
C PRO A 677 31.27 7.66 26.66
N SER A 678 32.16 6.70 26.87
CA SER A 678 33.23 6.41 25.92
C SER A 678 32.63 5.98 24.57
N LEU A 679 33.06 6.62 23.48
CA LEU A 679 32.62 6.31 22.12
C LEU A 679 33.26 5.00 21.67
N GLN A 680 32.45 3.96 21.49
CA GLN A 680 32.92 2.68 20.97
C GLN A 680 32.57 2.54 19.49
N LEU A 681 33.59 2.30 18.66
CA LEU A 681 33.41 2.01 17.24
C LEU A 681 33.88 0.59 16.92
N TYR A 682 33.33 0.03 15.86
CA TYR A 682 33.49 -1.36 15.47
C TYR A 682 33.89 -1.48 14.00
N THR A 683 34.52 -2.59 13.64
CA THR A 683 34.69 -3.02 12.25
C THR A 683 34.81 -4.54 12.17
N VAL A 684 34.67 -5.08 10.97
CA VAL A 684 35.00 -6.48 10.65
C VAL A 684 36.46 -6.52 10.19
N VAL A 685 37.23 -7.47 10.72
CA VAL A 685 38.68 -7.60 10.43
C VAL A 685 39.06 -9.08 10.34
N SER A 686 40.02 -9.45 9.50
CA SER A 686 40.56 -10.82 9.50
C SER A 686 41.54 -11.05 10.66
N ARG A 687 41.79 -12.32 11.02
CA ARG A 687 42.84 -12.65 12.00
C ARG A 687 44.22 -12.17 11.56
N GLU A 688 44.54 -12.32 10.27
CA GLU A 688 45.77 -11.83 9.66
C GLU A 688 45.94 -10.31 9.84
N GLN A 689 44.91 -9.53 9.49
CA GLN A 689 44.90 -8.07 9.65
C GLN A 689 45.02 -7.65 11.13
N ALA A 690 44.41 -8.40 12.05
CA ALA A 690 44.54 -8.13 13.49
C ALA A 690 45.97 -8.39 14.02
N HIS A 691 46.66 -9.40 13.49
CA HIS A 691 48.07 -9.66 13.81
C HIS A 691 49.02 -8.64 13.16
N GLU A 692 48.75 -8.20 11.93
CA GLU A 692 49.48 -7.09 11.30
C GLU A 692 49.38 -5.81 12.16
N LEU A 693 48.18 -5.46 12.62
CA LEU A 693 47.95 -4.34 13.54
C LEU A 693 48.65 -4.50 14.90
N GLN A 694 48.86 -5.75 15.35
CA GLN A 694 49.59 -6.03 16.58
C GLN A 694 51.10 -5.76 16.44
N LEU A 695 51.68 -6.03 15.27
CA LEU A 695 53.12 -5.89 14.98
C LEU A 695 53.57 -4.44 14.79
N VAL A 696 52.63 -3.51 14.59
CA VAL A 696 52.93 -2.06 14.56
C VAL A 696 53.44 -1.64 15.95
N LYS A 697 54.74 -1.30 16.03
CA LYS A 697 55.46 -1.04 17.29
C LYS A 697 55.18 0.33 17.92
N GLU A 698 54.42 1.21 17.27
CA GLU A 698 54.22 2.61 17.70
C GLU A 698 52.82 2.89 18.28
N GLU A 699 52.66 4.11 18.85
CA GLU A 699 51.51 4.61 19.62
C GLU A 699 50.13 4.34 19.00
N ASN A 700 49.08 4.42 19.83
CA ASN A 700 47.68 4.14 19.44
C ASN A 700 47.21 4.91 18.18
N ASN A 701 47.74 6.12 17.93
CA ASN A 701 47.39 6.92 16.75
C ASN A 701 47.99 6.36 15.45
N CYS A 702 49.21 5.80 15.49
CA CYS A 702 49.83 5.13 14.35
C CYS A 702 49.04 3.88 13.96
N LYS A 703 48.56 3.11 14.96
CA LYS A 703 47.70 1.93 14.73
C LYS A 703 46.34 2.29 14.12
N LEU A 704 45.76 3.41 14.53
CA LEU A 704 44.51 3.89 13.93
C LEU A 704 44.70 4.35 12.48
N SER A 705 45.82 5.02 12.18
CA SER A 705 46.17 5.41 10.82
C SER A 705 46.41 4.20 9.93
N GLU A 706 47.12 3.18 10.41
CA GLU A 706 47.33 1.93 9.67
C GLU A 706 46.00 1.23 9.38
N LEU A 707 45.09 1.20 10.35
CA LEU A 707 43.77 0.60 10.18
C LEU A 707 42.91 1.31 9.12
N LEU A 708 42.86 2.64 9.16
CA LEU A 708 41.99 3.42 8.27
C LEU A 708 42.62 3.63 6.88
N LYS A 709 43.94 3.86 6.81
CA LYS A 709 44.64 4.23 5.56
C LYS A 709 45.42 3.06 4.95
N GLY A 710 46.08 2.24 5.76
CA GLY A 710 46.84 1.08 5.30
C GLY A 710 45.92 -0.08 4.90
N LEU A 711 45.02 -0.48 5.80
CA LEU A 711 44.08 -1.59 5.58
C LEU A 711 42.74 -1.15 4.95
N GLY A 712 42.46 0.15 4.87
CA GLY A 712 41.24 0.70 4.26
C GLY A 712 39.95 0.38 5.00
N LEU A 713 40.02 -0.03 6.27
CA LEU A 713 38.85 -0.42 7.06
C LEU A 713 38.14 0.82 7.63
N LYS A 714 36.81 0.82 7.62
CA LYS A 714 35.99 1.91 8.18
C LYS A 714 35.49 1.54 9.58
N LEU A 715 35.66 2.45 10.53
CA LEU A 715 35.07 2.32 11.86
C LEU A 715 33.64 2.84 11.85
N VAL A 716 32.72 2.06 12.40
CA VAL A 716 31.28 2.35 12.43
C VAL A 716 30.73 2.21 13.84
N GLY A 717 29.63 2.89 14.15
CA GLY A 717 28.89 2.61 15.39
C GLY A 717 28.32 1.19 15.41
N ALA A 718 27.86 0.71 16.56
CA ALA A 718 27.33 -0.65 16.72
C ALA A 718 26.24 -1.03 15.70
N ASN A 719 25.38 -0.08 15.32
CA ASN A 719 24.32 -0.27 14.32
C ASN A 719 24.82 -0.14 12.86
N GLY A 720 26.05 0.35 12.65
CA GLY A 720 26.65 0.55 11.33
C GLY A 720 27.43 -0.66 10.80
N LEU A 721 27.58 -1.73 11.59
CA LEU A 721 28.23 -2.99 11.18
C LEU A 721 27.47 -3.75 10.09
N GLY A 722 26.21 -3.39 9.84
CA GLY A 722 25.37 -4.00 8.82
C GLY A 722 25.10 -5.49 9.06
N VAL A 723 24.44 -6.13 8.09
CA VAL A 723 24.00 -7.53 8.19
C VAL A 723 25.19 -8.49 8.38
N GLN A 724 26.31 -8.23 7.71
CA GLN A 724 27.51 -9.07 7.77
C GLN A 724 28.15 -9.07 9.18
N GLY A 725 28.33 -7.89 9.79
CA GLY A 725 28.90 -7.79 11.13
C GLY A 725 27.97 -8.35 12.22
N HIS A 726 26.66 -8.15 12.11
CA HIS A 726 25.69 -8.73 13.05
C HIS A 726 25.59 -10.27 12.92
N SER A 727 25.64 -10.81 11.71
CA SER A 727 25.70 -12.26 11.47
C SER A 727 26.97 -12.87 12.06
N LEU A 728 28.12 -12.20 11.87
CA LEU A 728 29.39 -12.61 12.44
C LEU A 728 29.37 -12.61 13.97
N ALA A 729 28.80 -11.56 14.60
CA ALA A 729 28.63 -11.49 16.05
C ALA A 729 27.82 -12.68 16.58
N ALA A 730 26.67 -12.96 15.96
CA ALA A 730 25.81 -14.08 16.36
C ALA A 730 26.50 -15.43 16.20
N LYS A 731 27.28 -15.62 15.12
CA LYS A 731 28.08 -16.84 14.89
C LYS A 731 29.09 -17.07 16.01
N ILE A 732 29.85 -16.03 16.38
CA ILE A 732 30.89 -16.13 17.42
C ILE A 732 30.26 -16.41 18.80
N VAL A 733 29.14 -15.77 19.14
CA VAL A 733 28.41 -16.05 20.40
C VAL A 733 27.99 -17.51 20.50
N ASN A 734 27.40 -18.05 19.43
CA ASN A 734 26.93 -19.44 19.41
C ASN A 734 28.09 -20.43 19.52
N ALA A 735 29.19 -20.17 18.81
CA ALA A 735 30.41 -20.97 18.89
C ALA A 735 31.01 -20.99 20.32
N ARG A 736 31.06 -19.85 21.00
CA ARG A 736 31.52 -19.73 22.40
C ARG A 736 30.57 -20.45 23.38
N LYS A 737 29.26 -20.38 23.19
CA LYS A 737 28.26 -21.09 24.01
C LYS A 737 28.31 -22.61 23.80
N GLY A 738 28.62 -23.08 22.58
CA GLY A 738 28.82 -24.50 22.26
C GLY A 738 29.99 -25.16 23.00
N ARG A 739 31.14 -24.46 23.13
CA ARG A 739 32.30 -24.94 23.91
C ARG A 739 32.01 -25.10 25.41
N ARG A 740 31.10 -24.30 25.99
CA ARG A 740 30.67 -24.46 27.39
C ARG A 740 29.84 -25.73 27.60
N ARG A 741 29.07 -26.17 26.59
CA ARG A 741 28.28 -27.42 26.64
C ARG A 741 29.13 -28.66 26.38
N SER A 742 30.09 -28.63 25.45
CA SER A 742 30.94 -29.79 25.14
C SER A 742 31.94 -30.14 26.25
N ARG A 743 32.40 -29.15 27.04
CA ARG A 743 33.18 -29.41 28.27
C ARG A 743 32.38 -30.09 29.39
N SER A 744 31.05 -30.09 29.34
CA SER A 744 30.21 -30.75 30.36
C SER A 744 29.86 -32.22 30.03
N CYS A 745 30.01 -32.65 28.77
CA CYS A 745 29.71 -34.04 28.35
C CYS A 745 30.93 -34.98 28.32
N THR A 746 32.16 -34.47 28.37
CA THR A 746 33.39 -35.31 28.42
C THR A 746 33.93 -35.55 29.84
N ALA A 747 33.25 -35.05 30.88
CA ALA A 747 33.63 -35.22 32.28
C ALA A 747 32.87 -36.35 33.03
N LYS A 748 32.04 -37.15 32.35
CA LYS A 748 31.29 -38.27 32.95
C LYS A 748 31.77 -39.68 32.59
N GLN A 749 32.90 -39.79 31.88
CA GLN A 749 33.57 -41.07 31.61
C GLN A 749 35.08 -40.94 31.81
N LYS A 750 35.50 -40.78 33.07
CA LYS A 750 36.79 -41.18 33.62
C LYS A 750 36.84 -40.75 35.09
N ALA A 751 37.49 -41.57 35.92
CA ALA A 751 37.70 -41.40 37.37
C ALA A 751 36.57 -41.91 38.28
N GLY A 752 36.34 -43.23 38.23
CA GLY A 752 36.31 -44.00 39.47
C GLY A 752 37.74 -44.12 40.04
N ASN A 753 37.82 -44.34 41.36
CA ASN A 753 39.02 -44.61 42.15
C ASN A 753 40.10 -43.51 42.20
N SER A 754 40.17 -42.79 43.32
CA SER A 754 41.08 -43.13 44.43
C SER A 754 41.35 -41.88 45.28
N SER A 755 41.14 -42.03 46.58
CA SER A 755 41.44 -41.05 47.60
C SER A 755 42.68 -41.48 48.37
N THR A 756 43.76 -40.68 48.31
CA THR A 756 44.83 -40.70 49.33
C THR A 756 45.51 -39.34 49.44
N GLN A 757 45.36 -38.77 50.64
CA GLN A 757 46.14 -37.80 51.41
C GLN A 757 47.53 -37.38 50.86
N LEU A 758 47.75 -36.06 50.66
CA LEU A 758 48.48 -35.07 51.51
C LEU A 758 49.94 -34.87 51.06
N PRO A 759 50.62 -33.74 51.37
CA PRO A 759 50.20 -32.54 52.11
C PRO A 759 49.82 -31.34 51.23
#